data_AF-A0A2W7RJI5-F1
#
_entry.id   AF-A0A2W7RJI5-F1
#
_cell.length_a   1.000
_cell.length_b   1.000
_cell.length_c   1.000
_cell.angle_alpha   90.00
_cell.angle_beta   90.00
_cell.angle_gamma   90.00
#
_symmetry.space_group_name_H-M   'P 1'
#
loop_
_entity.id
_entity.type
_entity.pdbx_description
1 polymer ?
#
loop_
_entity_poly.entity_id
_entity_poly.type
_entity_poly.pdbx_seq_one_letter_code
_entity_poly.pdbx_strand_id
1 'polypeptide(L)'
;MKNITFVYDPETEQEKLEELLERLDPKPVEHISFSDLKISNYSERDCLACSLSDEHLKDLIQSLGENKVKLALLPHPQMIEARKGYGINSNFEKAWEEIQLAEEIPVIDMMQVNEKMAFNSLVVGTSLGILYSSSSSNFFEGLKQRLKQLGSLFRRVKLKPYTITYKNGSDEEKVIETAAMGILAVAHCESNIIFRRVIQESGLEDGRVHLLILAPKSLFSLIQFGLQNLFFPVKGSTLPSFVGYLSTSEVVITSSETIQFAMDGKEGEEKELHINLVEEKIKLLPGASILEAEKTDGPDEINARLLPTGRLKEELLHSYLPWVRHATAEEFKELFSLLRQNAQTSSTYLVLMALSTMIATFGLFGDSAPVVIGAMILAPLMGPIISLAMGALRQDALLIKNSLITIFWGIILGLLFSILITSITPLEILNDQILARIRPNLLDLGIAVASGIAGAYAYSKEEINKTLAGVAISVALVPPLAVAGIGIGWLDWSVFGGAMLLLGTNLAGIVMAASITFLVLGFSPFRLAKRGLMISLGIFIAIALPLGLSFNKMVDENSIIQELAGKEIPHGLLREVKVVQMNPLRLSVTLLSDKVLTENDFEEIKSEIEEEIKQPIELEMTLGISMGESARKVKQEGFKDGIWKSIFN
;
A
#
# COMPACT_ATOMS: atom_id res chain seq x y z
N MET A 1 -25.56 28.92 -30.28
CA MET A 1 -25.57 30.42 -30.23
C MET A 1 -25.63 30.99 -31.64
N LYS A 2 -26.26 32.16 -31.90
CA LYS A 2 -26.50 32.61 -33.31
C LYS A 2 -25.52 33.66 -33.86
N ASN A 3 -24.82 34.42 -33.01
CA ASN A 3 -23.78 35.38 -33.42
C ASN A 3 -22.43 34.96 -32.83
N ILE A 4 -21.63 34.23 -33.60
CA ILE A 4 -20.27 33.85 -33.21
C ILE A 4 -19.29 34.56 -34.14
N THR A 5 -18.40 35.36 -33.56
CA THR A 5 -17.29 36.00 -34.26
C THR A 5 -16.01 35.26 -33.94
N PHE A 6 -15.27 34.87 -34.97
CA PHE A 6 -13.97 34.22 -34.81
C PHE A 6 -12.87 35.26 -34.60
N VAL A 7 -12.18 35.21 -33.47
CA VAL A 7 -11.08 36.11 -33.15
C VAL A 7 -9.77 35.33 -33.24
N TYR A 8 -8.86 35.78 -34.10
CA TYR A 8 -7.59 35.11 -34.34
C TYR A 8 -6.39 35.97 -33.94
N ASP A 9 -5.28 35.31 -33.64
CA ASP A 9 -4.04 35.95 -33.21
C ASP A 9 -3.45 36.82 -34.34
N PRO A 10 -3.00 38.07 -34.08
CA PRO A 10 -2.49 38.95 -35.12
C PRO A 10 -1.26 38.40 -35.86
N GLU A 11 -0.53 37.48 -35.25
CA GLU A 11 0.63 36.79 -35.85
C GLU A 11 0.23 35.63 -36.78
N THR A 12 -1.06 35.35 -36.94
CA THR A 12 -1.54 34.25 -37.79
C THR A 12 -1.34 34.58 -39.27
N GLU A 13 -0.53 33.79 -39.96
CA GLU A 13 -0.33 33.90 -41.41
C GLU A 13 -1.64 33.69 -42.18
N GLN A 14 -1.81 34.42 -43.28
CA GLN A 14 -3.07 34.46 -44.03
C GLN A 14 -3.47 33.09 -44.62
N GLU A 15 -2.51 32.31 -45.12
CA GLU A 15 -2.74 30.94 -45.62
C GLU A 15 -3.27 30.02 -44.51
N LYS A 16 -2.71 30.14 -43.30
CA LYS A 16 -3.13 29.38 -42.13
C LYS A 16 -4.50 29.82 -41.62
N LEU A 17 -4.81 31.11 -41.69
CA LEU A 17 -6.14 31.62 -41.36
C LEU A 17 -7.20 31.04 -42.31
N GLU A 18 -6.93 31.01 -43.61
CA GLU A 18 -7.81 30.40 -44.61
C GLU A 18 -8.04 28.91 -44.32
N GLU A 19 -6.97 28.16 -44.01
CA GLU A 19 -7.05 26.75 -43.60
C GLU A 19 -7.95 26.57 -42.35
N LEU A 20 -7.77 27.41 -41.32
CA LEU A 20 -8.59 27.36 -40.10
C LEU A 20 -10.07 27.68 -40.41
N LEU A 21 -10.34 28.70 -41.23
CA LEU A 21 -11.70 29.10 -41.60
C LEU A 21 -12.41 28.02 -42.45
N GLU A 22 -11.69 27.27 -43.28
CA GLU A 22 -12.26 26.13 -44.01
C GLU A 22 -12.69 24.98 -43.10
N ARG A 23 -12.01 24.83 -41.96
CA ARG A 23 -12.30 23.79 -40.95
C ARG A 23 -13.47 24.15 -40.04
N LEU A 24 -13.94 25.40 -40.04
CA LEU A 24 -15.08 25.87 -39.27
C LEU A 24 -16.39 25.66 -40.04
N ASP A 25 -17.13 24.60 -39.69
CA ASP A 25 -18.48 24.34 -40.21
C ASP A 25 -19.48 24.21 -39.05
N PRO A 26 -20.57 25.01 -39.01
CA PRO A 26 -20.87 26.16 -39.87
C PRO A 26 -19.83 27.28 -39.71
N LYS A 27 -19.67 28.11 -40.76
CA LYS A 27 -18.76 29.26 -40.73
C LYS A 27 -19.19 30.32 -39.69
N PRO A 28 -18.24 31.02 -39.04
CA PRO A 28 -18.56 32.13 -38.16
C PRO A 28 -19.22 33.28 -38.93
N VAL A 29 -19.96 34.13 -38.21
CA VAL A 29 -20.65 35.29 -38.80
C VAL A 29 -19.66 36.31 -39.33
N GLU A 30 -18.56 36.51 -38.59
CA GLU A 30 -17.46 37.39 -38.92
C GLU A 30 -16.17 36.79 -38.37
N HIS A 31 -15.02 37.19 -38.92
CA HIS A 31 -13.71 36.94 -38.34
C HIS A 31 -12.92 38.24 -38.25
N ILE A 32 -12.14 38.41 -37.19
CA ILE A 32 -11.39 39.64 -36.94
C ILE A 32 -10.07 39.33 -36.24
N SER A 33 -9.02 40.06 -36.62
CA SER A 33 -7.74 40.03 -35.90
C SER A 33 -7.92 40.64 -34.51
N PHE A 34 -7.29 40.05 -33.49
CA PHE A 34 -7.31 40.62 -32.14
C PHE A 34 -6.83 42.08 -32.09
N SER A 35 -5.89 42.48 -32.95
CA SER A 35 -5.37 43.86 -33.03
C SER A 35 -6.43 44.88 -33.45
N ASP A 36 -7.44 44.45 -34.21
CA ASP A 36 -8.50 45.30 -34.75
C ASP A 36 -9.81 45.20 -33.95
N LEU A 37 -9.84 44.30 -32.96
CA LEU A 37 -11.02 44.03 -32.15
C LEU A 37 -11.35 45.23 -31.26
N LYS A 38 -12.58 45.76 -31.39
CA LYS A 38 -13.13 46.79 -30.50
C LYS A 38 -14.29 46.21 -29.70
N ILE A 39 -14.05 45.99 -28.40
CA ILE A 39 -15.01 45.33 -27.50
C ILE A 39 -16.33 46.10 -27.40
N SER A 40 -16.32 47.43 -27.52
CA SER A 40 -17.52 48.27 -27.52
C SER A 40 -18.55 47.92 -28.61
N ASN A 41 -18.16 47.15 -29.63
CA ASN A 41 -19.04 46.72 -30.71
C ASN A 41 -19.83 45.44 -30.38
N TYR A 42 -19.50 44.76 -29.28
CA TYR A 42 -20.07 43.47 -28.90
C TYR A 42 -20.89 43.59 -27.63
N SER A 43 -21.91 42.74 -27.50
CA SER A 43 -22.86 42.72 -26.38
C SER A 43 -22.93 41.34 -25.73
N GLU A 44 -23.72 41.21 -24.65
CA GLU A 44 -23.91 39.90 -23.97
C GLU A 44 -24.56 38.82 -24.85
N ARG A 45 -25.09 39.20 -26.02
CA ARG A 45 -25.69 38.26 -26.99
C ARG A 45 -24.69 37.67 -27.96
N ASP A 46 -23.53 38.31 -28.09
CA ASP A 46 -22.48 37.91 -29.02
C ASP A 46 -21.49 36.98 -28.32
N CYS A 47 -20.89 36.08 -29.10
CA CYS A 47 -19.87 35.16 -28.63
C CYS A 47 -18.59 35.33 -29.45
N LEU A 48 -17.47 35.56 -28.76
CA LEU A 48 -16.15 35.59 -29.36
C LEU A 48 -15.51 34.21 -29.23
N ALA A 49 -15.31 33.53 -30.35
CA ALA A 49 -14.57 32.29 -30.41
C ALA A 49 -13.10 32.59 -30.70
N CYS A 50 -12.26 32.48 -29.68
CA CYS A 50 -10.89 33.00 -29.68
C CYS A 50 -9.86 31.89 -29.89
N SER A 51 -9.04 32.01 -30.93
CA SER A 51 -7.78 31.26 -31.09
C SER A 51 -6.61 32.22 -30.93
N LEU A 52 -6.16 32.41 -29.68
CA LEU A 52 -5.17 33.41 -29.27
C LEU A 52 -4.06 32.75 -28.44
N SER A 53 -2.87 33.35 -28.37
CA SER A 53 -1.87 32.99 -27.36
C SER A 53 -2.38 33.20 -25.92
N ASP A 54 -1.79 32.52 -24.93
CA ASP A 54 -2.13 32.75 -23.51
C ASP A 54 -1.90 34.22 -23.09
N GLU A 55 -1.00 34.96 -23.74
CA GLU A 55 -0.75 36.38 -23.45
C GLU A 55 -1.85 37.28 -24.04
N HIS A 56 -2.16 37.13 -25.32
CA HIS A 56 -3.25 37.88 -25.97
C HIS A 56 -4.62 37.58 -25.35
N LEU A 57 -4.85 36.36 -24.88
CA LEU A 57 -6.07 36.03 -24.16
C LEU A 57 -6.18 36.77 -22.82
N LYS A 58 -5.07 36.96 -22.09
CA LYS A 58 -5.06 37.77 -20.85
C LYS A 58 -5.40 39.22 -21.16
N ASP A 59 -4.79 39.79 -22.19
CA ASP A 59 -5.06 41.16 -22.63
C ASP A 59 -6.53 41.34 -23.05
N LEU A 60 -7.08 40.37 -23.80
CA LEU A 60 -8.50 40.36 -24.18
C LEU A 60 -9.39 40.40 -22.94
N ILE A 61 -9.17 39.48 -22.00
CA ILE A 61 -9.96 39.39 -20.78
C ILE A 61 -9.89 40.71 -19.98
N GLN A 62 -8.69 41.27 -19.83
CA GLN A 62 -8.50 42.54 -19.11
C GLN A 62 -9.21 43.71 -19.79
N SER A 63 -9.32 43.69 -21.12
CA SER A 63 -10.00 44.72 -21.90
C SER A 63 -11.53 44.57 -21.94
N LEU A 64 -12.09 43.42 -21.53
CA LEU A 64 -13.54 43.26 -21.41
C LEU A 64 -14.11 44.14 -20.29
N GLY A 65 -13.42 44.24 -19.15
CA GLY A 65 -13.94 44.99 -17.99
C GLY A 65 -15.33 44.50 -17.60
N GLU A 66 -16.28 45.43 -17.44
CA GLU A 66 -17.69 45.13 -17.15
C GLU A 66 -18.50 44.58 -18.36
N ASN A 67 -17.94 44.49 -19.57
CA ASN A 67 -18.68 43.96 -20.72
C ASN A 67 -18.87 42.45 -20.60
N LYS A 68 -20.12 42.00 -20.47
CA LYS A 68 -20.46 40.57 -20.32
C LYS A 68 -20.56 39.82 -21.64
N VAL A 69 -19.62 40.07 -22.56
CA VAL A 69 -19.49 39.32 -23.82
C VAL A 69 -19.14 37.88 -23.49
N LYS A 70 -19.68 36.93 -24.26
CA LYS A 70 -19.40 35.50 -24.05
C LYS A 70 -18.12 35.12 -24.77
N LEU A 71 -17.23 34.41 -24.08
CA LEU A 71 -16.00 33.87 -24.64
C LEU A 71 -16.12 32.37 -24.86
N ALA A 72 -15.55 31.90 -25.96
CA ALA A 72 -15.27 30.51 -26.21
C ALA A 72 -13.84 30.38 -26.73
N LEU A 73 -13.15 29.30 -26.38
CA LEU A 73 -11.74 29.12 -26.73
C LEU A 73 -11.57 28.04 -27.79
N LEU A 74 -10.72 28.33 -28.78
CA LEU A 74 -10.26 27.40 -29.80
C LEU A 74 -8.76 27.16 -29.61
N PRO A 75 -8.26 25.93 -29.85
CA PRO A 75 -6.87 25.60 -29.56
C PRO A 75 -5.91 26.43 -30.43
N HIS A 76 -4.88 26.99 -29.80
CA HIS A 76 -3.80 27.73 -30.43
C HIS A 76 -2.45 27.15 -29.96
N PRO A 77 -1.39 27.12 -30.81
CA PRO A 77 -0.10 26.53 -30.42
C PRO A 77 0.53 27.14 -29.17
N GLN A 78 0.26 28.42 -28.90
CA GLN A 78 0.74 29.15 -27.73
C GLN A 78 -0.33 29.32 -26.63
N MET A 79 -1.49 28.66 -26.75
CA MET A 79 -2.50 28.55 -25.69
C MET A 79 -2.31 27.23 -24.95
N ILE A 80 -1.33 27.17 -24.07
CA ILE A 80 -0.98 25.95 -23.35
C ILE A 80 -1.75 25.89 -22.03
N GLU A 81 -1.82 26.99 -21.33
CA GLU A 81 -2.29 27.04 -19.94
C GLU A 81 -3.79 27.27 -19.87
N ALA A 82 -4.38 28.19 -20.66
CA ALA A 82 -5.83 28.30 -20.75
C ALA A 82 -6.48 27.01 -21.29
N ARG A 83 -5.83 26.36 -22.27
CA ARG A 83 -6.32 25.10 -22.83
C ARG A 83 -6.34 23.98 -21.79
N LYS A 84 -5.30 23.87 -20.95
CA LYS A 84 -5.26 22.89 -19.85
C LYS A 84 -6.25 23.25 -18.74
N GLY A 85 -6.24 24.51 -18.31
CA GLY A 85 -7.04 25.00 -17.19
C GLY A 85 -8.53 24.86 -17.46
N TYR A 86 -9.00 25.27 -18.64
CA TYR A 86 -10.41 25.20 -19.01
C TYR A 86 -10.77 23.94 -19.83
N GLY A 87 -9.86 22.96 -19.91
CA GLY A 87 -10.16 21.64 -20.50
C GLY A 87 -10.48 21.66 -21.99
N ILE A 88 -9.98 22.66 -22.72
CA ILE A 88 -10.30 22.87 -24.13
C ILE A 88 -9.72 21.74 -24.99
N ASN A 89 -10.55 21.22 -25.89
CA ASN A 89 -10.17 20.15 -26.80
C ASN A 89 -8.95 20.54 -27.64
N SER A 90 -7.94 19.68 -27.72
CA SER A 90 -6.76 19.95 -28.54
C SER A 90 -7.03 19.83 -30.04
N ASN A 91 -8.09 19.13 -30.42
CA ASN A 91 -8.55 19.06 -31.81
C ASN A 91 -9.44 20.28 -32.10
N PHE A 92 -9.05 21.06 -33.12
CA PHE A 92 -9.67 22.35 -33.44
C PHE A 92 -11.13 22.20 -33.86
N GLU A 93 -11.45 21.21 -34.68
CA GLU A 93 -12.81 20.94 -35.18
C GLU A 93 -13.74 20.49 -34.05
N LYS A 94 -13.27 19.61 -33.16
CA LYS A 94 -14.06 19.18 -32.00
C LYS A 94 -14.31 20.33 -31.02
N ALA A 95 -13.30 21.19 -30.78
CA ALA A 95 -13.51 22.38 -29.98
C ALA A 95 -14.58 23.28 -30.61
N TRP A 96 -14.56 23.46 -31.92
CA TRP A 96 -15.61 24.21 -32.63
C TRP A 96 -17.00 23.57 -32.50
N GLU A 97 -17.09 22.25 -32.67
CA GLU A 97 -18.34 21.50 -32.50
C GLU A 97 -18.92 21.70 -31.08
N GLU A 98 -18.07 21.62 -30.05
CA GLU A 98 -18.45 21.88 -28.65
C GLU A 98 -19.02 23.31 -28.47
N ILE A 99 -18.42 24.32 -29.11
CA ILE A 99 -18.90 25.71 -29.09
C ILE A 99 -20.29 25.85 -29.73
N GLN A 100 -20.52 25.15 -30.83
CA GLN A 100 -21.80 25.21 -31.55
C GLN A 100 -22.94 24.54 -30.77
N LEU A 101 -22.62 23.41 -30.12
CA LEU A 101 -23.57 22.64 -29.31
C LEU A 101 -23.88 23.27 -27.95
N ALA A 102 -23.04 24.21 -27.48
CA ALA A 102 -23.26 24.89 -26.21
C ALA A 102 -24.57 25.70 -26.20
N GLU A 103 -25.49 25.31 -25.32
CA GLU A 103 -26.75 26.03 -25.08
C GLU A 103 -26.50 27.27 -24.22
N GLU A 104 -25.70 27.14 -23.17
CA GLU A 104 -25.34 28.18 -22.22
C GLU A 104 -23.81 28.23 -22.01
N ILE A 105 -23.30 29.43 -21.72
CA ILE A 105 -21.91 29.65 -21.34
C ILE A 105 -21.92 30.07 -19.88
N PRO A 106 -21.34 29.27 -18.98
CA PRO A 106 -21.32 29.57 -17.56
C PRO A 106 -20.39 30.75 -17.26
N VAL A 107 -20.53 31.29 -16.06
CA VAL A 107 -19.54 32.19 -15.47
C VAL A 107 -18.45 31.34 -14.85
N ILE A 108 -17.19 31.73 -15.02
CA ILE A 108 -16.06 31.01 -14.42
C ILE A 108 -15.26 31.95 -13.53
N ASP A 109 -14.95 31.47 -12.34
CA ASP A 109 -14.02 32.13 -11.43
C ASP A 109 -12.57 31.99 -11.95
N MET A 110 -11.87 33.11 -12.00
CA MET A 110 -10.47 33.15 -12.39
C MET A 110 -9.61 33.52 -11.20
N MET A 111 -8.52 32.78 -10.98
CA MET A 111 -7.56 33.07 -9.93
C MET A 111 -6.58 34.15 -10.41
N GLN A 112 -6.23 35.07 -9.52
CA GLN A 112 -5.12 35.99 -9.71
C GLN A 112 -4.12 35.88 -8.56
N VAL A 113 -2.86 36.16 -8.89
CA VAL A 113 -1.74 36.13 -7.96
C VAL A 113 -0.97 37.43 -8.09
N ASN A 114 -0.92 38.24 -7.03
CA ASN A 114 -0.33 39.58 -7.04
C ASN A 114 -0.79 40.41 -8.26
N GLU A 115 -2.11 40.53 -8.45
CA GLU A 115 -2.75 41.25 -9.56
C GLU A 115 -2.52 40.67 -10.98
N LYS A 116 -1.95 39.46 -11.09
CA LYS A 116 -1.75 38.78 -12.38
C LYS A 116 -2.65 37.56 -12.49
N MET A 117 -3.42 37.48 -13.57
CA MET A 117 -4.30 36.34 -13.85
C MET A 117 -3.52 35.03 -14.08
N ALA A 118 -4.04 33.95 -13.51
CA ALA A 118 -3.55 32.59 -13.66
C ALA A 118 -4.67 31.69 -14.21
N PHE A 119 -4.43 31.06 -15.36
CA PHE A 119 -5.43 30.24 -16.04
C PHE A 119 -5.47 28.79 -15.56
N ASN A 120 -4.34 28.25 -15.11
CA ASN A 120 -4.22 26.84 -14.77
C ASN A 120 -3.92 26.65 -13.29
N SER A 121 -2.73 27.07 -12.86
CA SER A 121 -2.30 26.82 -11.49
C SER A 121 -1.14 27.71 -11.04
N LEU A 122 -1.06 27.89 -9.74
CA LEU A 122 0.09 28.42 -9.03
C LEU A 122 0.77 27.28 -8.27
N VAL A 123 2.07 27.10 -8.48
CA VAL A 123 2.90 26.11 -7.78
C VAL A 123 3.94 26.85 -6.95
N VAL A 124 3.81 26.80 -5.63
CA VAL A 124 4.77 27.36 -4.69
C VAL A 124 5.76 26.26 -4.28
N GLY A 125 7.05 26.57 -4.31
CA GLY A 125 8.14 25.68 -3.92
C GLY A 125 8.81 24.96 -5.09
N THR A 126 10.14 24.96 -5.11
CA THR A 126 10.96 24.37 -6.18
C THR A 126 10.93 22.84 -6.23
N SER A 127 10.59 22.18 -5.11
CA SER A 127 10.48 20.72 -5.03
C SER A 127 9.30 20.15 -5.84
N LEU A 128 8.39 21.02 -6.30
CA LEU A 128 7.23 20.66 -7.11
C LEU A 128 7.43 20.92 -8.62
N GLY A 129 8.67 21.13 -9.07
CA GLY A 129 9.03 21.34 -10.49
C GLY A 129 8.43 20.35 -11.49
N ILE A 130 8.24 19.10 -11.05
CA ILE A 130 7.65 18.04 -11.89
C ILE A 130 6.19 18.34 -12.29
N LEU A 131 5.49 19.17 -11.50
CA LEU A 131 4.07 19.47 -11.68
C LEU A 131 3.79 20.51 -12.78
N TYR A 132 4.76 21.37 -13.07
CA TYR A 132 4.64 22.41 -14.11
C TYR A 132 5.61 22.23 -15.28
N SER A 133 6.51 21.24 -15.25
CA SER A 133 7.39 20.95 -16.39
C SER A 133 6.59 20.51 -17.64
N SER A 134 6.59 21.36 -18.67
CA SER A 134 6.00 21.09 -19.99
C SER A 134 6.90 20.16 -20.79
N SER A 135 6.79 18.84 -20.57
CA SER A 135 7.54 17.89 -21.40
C SER A 135 6.83 17.68 -22.75
N SER A 136 7.29 18.42 -23.76
CA SER A 136 6.96 18.19 -25.18
C SER A 136 7.90 17.13 -25.77
N SER A 137 7.66 15.85 -25.48
CA SER A 137 8.18 14.71 -26.26
C SER A 137 7.52 13.40 -25.82
N ASN A 138 7.68 12.35 -26.65
CA ASN A 138 7.11 11.00 -26.52
C ASN A 138 6.91 10.53 -25.07
N PHE A 139 5.78 9.85 -24.80
CA PHE A 139 5.39 9.32 -23.48
C PHE A 139 6.53 8.64 -22.71
N PHE A 140 7.38 7.85 -23.38
CA PHE A 140 8.52 7.17 -22.78
C PHE A 140 9.70 8.09 -22.41
N GLU A 141 9.98 9.12 -23.20
CA GLU A 141 11.03 10.12 -22.89
C GLU A 141 10.58 11.03 -21.75
N GLY A 142 9.32 11.47 -21.78
CA GLY A 142 8.69 12.20 -20.69
C GLY A 142 8.70 11.39 -19.39
N LEU A 143 8.41 10.07 -19.45
CA LEU A 143 8.48 9.19 -18.28
C LEU A 143 9.92 9.03 -17.76
N LYS A 144 10.91 8.86 -18.64
CA LYS A 144 12.33 8.74 -18.26
C LYS A 144 12.86 10.03 -17.63
N GLN A 145 12.48 11.19 -18.16
CA GLN A 145 12.88 12.49 -17.64
C GLN A 145 12.21 12.78 -16.30
N ARG A 146 10.92 12.44 -16.15
CA ARG A 146 10.21 12.48 -14.87
C ARG A 146 10.82 11.53 -13.84
N LEU A 147 11.17 10.30 -14.20
CA LEU A 147 11.85 9.35 -13.31
C LEU A 147 13.24 9.85 -12.89
N LYS A 148 13.98 10.52 -13.78
CA LYS A 148 15.28 11.13 -13.45
C LYS A 148 15.13 12.33 -12.52
N GLN A 149 14.12 13.17 -12.73
CA GLN A 149 13.79 14.30 -11.83
C GLN A 149 13.26 13.83 -10.48
N LEU A 150 12.43 12.79 -10.45
CA LEU A 150 12.02 12.09 -9.23
C LEU A 150 13.25 11.50 -8.52
N GLY A 151 14.16 10.92 -9.29
CA GLY A 151 15.52 10.51 -8.91
C GLY A 151 16.30 11.57 -8.13
N SER A 152 16.28 12.82 -8.62
CA SER A 152 16.97 13.94 -7.97
C SER A 152 16.26 14.44 -6.71
N LEU A 153 14.94 14.27 -6.59
CA LEU A 153 14.20 14.59 -5.36
C LEU A 153 14.65 13.68 -4.20
N PHE A 154 15.08 12.44 -4.46
CA PHE A 154 15.48 11.50 -3.40
C PHE A 154 16.72 11.89 -2.58
N ARG A 155 17.52 12.86 -3.01
CA ARG A 155 18.79 13.15 -2.31
C ARG A 155 18.70 14.25 -1.25
N ARG A 156 17.81 15.25 -1.34
CA ARG A 156 17.83 16.44 -0.47
C ARG A 156 16.52 17.25 -0.42
N VAL A 157 15.35 16.64 -0.19
CA VAL A 157 14.12 17.45 0.00
C VAL A 157 14.18 18.17 1.36
N LYS A 158 13.97 19.48 1.35
CA LYS A 158 13.78 20.31 2.54
C LYS A 158 12.38 20.92 2.52
N LEU A 159 11.77 21.01 3.69
CA LEU A 159 10.57 21.79 3.90
C LEU A 159 10.96 23.24 4.13
N LYS A 160 10.14 24.18 3.66
CA LYS A 160 10.28 25.61 3.91
C LYS A 160 9.18 26.07 4.87
N PRO A 161 9.45 27.11 5.69
CA PRO A 161 8.44 27.66 6.57
C PRO A 161 7.46 28.51 5.75
N TYR A 162 6.17 28.31 5.95
CA TYR A 162 5.12 29.13 5.35
C TYR A 162 4.13 29.57 6.42
N THR A 163 3.69 30.81 6.29
CA THR A 163 2.57 31.38 7.04
C THR A 163 1.46 31.66 6.03
N ILE A 164 0.32 30.99 6.23
CA ILE A 164 -0.83 31.06 5.34
C ILE A 164 -1.95 31.76 6.12
N THR A 165 -2.29 32.97 5.69
CA THR A 165 -3.40 33.75 6.22
C THR A 165 -4.58 33.62 5.26
N TYR A 166 -5.77 33.34 5.76
CA TYR A 166 -6.96 33.16 4.93
C TYR A 166 -8.23 33.61 5.66
N LYS A 167 -9.27 33.92 4.87
CA LYS A 167 -10.60 34.26 5.41
C LYS A 167 -11.49 33.02 5.45
N ASN A 168 -12.14 32.80 6.58
CA ASN A 168 -13.18 31.77 6.70
C ASN A 168 -14.56 32.37 6.36
N GLY A 169 -15.59 31.55 6.12
CA GLY A 169 -16.96 32.01 5.79
C GLY A 169 -17.66 32.92 6.83
N SER A 170 -16.98 33.29 7.92
CA SER A 170 -17.41 34.25 8.94
C SER A 170 -16.61 35.56 8.93
N ASP A 171 -15.84 35.85 7.87
CA ASP A 171 -14.91 37.00 7.73
C ASP A 171 -13.82 37.09 8.81
N GLU A 172 -13.64 36.03 9.62
CA GLU A 172 -12.52 35.94 10.56
C GLU A 172 -11.26 35.49 9.83
N GLU A 173 -10.18 36.26 9.99
CA GLU A 173 -8.85 35.87 9.53
C GLU A 173 -8.28 34.74 10.40
N LYS A 174 -7.84 33.67 9.74
CA LYS A 174 -7.15 32.55 10.36
C LYS A 174 -5.73 32.46 9.82
N VAL A 175 -4.80 32.09 10.70
CA VAL A 175 -3.38 31.97 10.37
C VAL A 175 -2.91 30.53 10.63
N ILE A 176 -2.25 29.94 9.64
CA ILE A 176 -1.59 28.64 9.75
C ILE A 176 -0.09 28.83 9.55
N GLU A 177 0.70 28.51 10.56
CA GLU A 177 2.15 28.41 10.42
C GLU A 177 2.57 26.95 10.27
N THR A 178 3.18 26.60 9.15
CA THR A 178 3.57 25.23 8.86
C THR A 178 4.91 25.11 8.13
N ALA A 179 5.42 23.88 8.07
CA ALA A 179 6.56 23.52 7.23
C ALA A 179 6.04 22.70 6.05
N ALA A 180 6.13 23.24 4.83
CA ALA A 180 5.64 22.58 3.62
C ALA A 180 6.74 22.45 2.56
N MET A 181 6.61 21.42 1.74
CA MET A 181 7.48 21.17 0.58
C MET A 181 7.10 22.07 -0.58
N GLY A 182 5.80 22.37 -0.67
CA GLY A 182 5.22 23.30 -1.61
C GLY A 182 3.70 23.37 -1.46
N ILE A 183 3.11 24.33 -2.16
CA ILE A 183 1.67 24.61 -2.14
C ILE A 183 1.21 24.69 -3.59
N LEU A 184 0.10 24.03 -3.92
CA LEU A 184 -0.53 24.10 -5.23
C LEU A 184 -1.86 24.83 -5.07
N ALA A 185 -2.10 25.87 -5.88
CA ALA A 185 -3.36 26.62 -5.88
C ALA A 185 -3.99 26.63 -7.27
N VAL A 186 -5.32 26.53 -7.30
CA VAL A 186 -6.14 26.56 -8.53
C VAL A 186 -7.44 27.34 -8.29
N ALA A 187 -7.99 27.92 -9.35
CA ALA A 187 -9.32 28.53 -9.33
C ALA A 187 -10.42 27.47 -9.17
N HIS A 188 -10.29 26.34 -9.88
CA HIS A 188 -11.23 25.23 -9.81
C HIS A 188 -10.47 23.89 -9.91
N CYS A 189 -10.94 22.85 -9.24
CA CYS A 189 -10.22 21.59 -9.10
C CYS A 189 -10.04 20.83 -10.43
N GLU A 190 -10.89 21.09 -11.42
CA GLU A 190 -10.80 20.49 -12.76
C GLU A 190 -9.62 21.04 -13.59
N SER A 191 -9.06 22.20 -13.25
CA SER A 191 -7.94 22.80 -14.00
C SER A 191 -6.65 21.99 -13.89
N ASN A 192 -6.50 21.20 -12.82
CA ASN A 192 -5.28 20.48 -12.51
C ASN A 192 -5.53 19.00 -12.23
N ILE A 193 -4.69 18.15 -12.84
CA ILE A 193 -4.80 16.69 -12.78
C ILE A 193 -4.73 16.15 -11.34
N ILE A 194 -3.98 16.79 -10.44
CA ILE A 194 -3.87 16.35 -9.03
C ILE A 194 -5.17 16.65 -8.30
N PHE A 195 -5.69 17.87 -8.43
CA PHE A 195 -6.94 18.27 -7.79
C PHE A 195 -8.09 17.37 -8.23
N ARG A 196 -8.30 17.19 -9.55
CA ARG A 196 -9.32 16.30 -10.12
C ARG A 196 -9.27 14.84 -9.61
N ARG A 197 -8.10 14.37 -9.18
CA ARG A 197 -7.94 12.99 -8.65
C ARG A 197 -8.20 12.89 -7.15
N VAL A 198 -7.85 13.94 -6.41
CA VAL A 198 -7.77 13.93 -4.94
C VAL A 198 -9.01 14.56 -4.31
N ILE A 199 -9.50 15.66 -4.89
CA ILE A 199 -10.68 16.40 -4.44
C ILE A 199 -11.81 16.04 -5.41
N GLN A 200 -12.94 15.60 -4.87
CA GLN A 200 -13.98 15.02 -5.73
C GLN A 200 -14.81 16.06 -6.47
N GLU A 201 -14.99 17.27 -5.95
CA GLU A 201 -16.00 18.21 -6.48
C GLU A 201 -15.56 19.66 -6.17
N SER A 202 -15.64 20.55 -7.17
CA SER A 202 -15.57 22.02 -7.04
C SER A 202 -16.40 22.64 -8.16
N GLY A 203 -17.24 23.61 -7.85
CA GLY A 203 -17.96 24.37 -8.87
C GLY A 203 -17.02 25.26 -9.68
N LEU A 204 -17.43 25.65 -10.88
CA LEU A 204 -16.70 26.65 -11.69
C LEU A 204 -16.91 28.08 -11.20
N GLU A 205 -17.94 28.31 -10.39
CA GLU A 205 -18.34 29.61 -9.83
C GLU A 205 -18.59 29.49 -8.31
N ASP A 206 -17.73 28.76 -7.60
CA ASP A 206 -17.91 28.50 -6.16
C ASP A 206 -17.36 29.62 -5.25
N GLY A 207 -16.77 30.67 -5.84
CA GLY A 207 -16.27 31.85 -5.16
C GLY A 207 -15.02 31.59 -4.31
N ARG A 208 -14.33 30.47 -4.52
CA ARG A 208 -13.18 30.06 -3.71
C ARG A 208 -11.97 29.73 -4.59
N VAL A 209 -10.79 29.97 -4.03
CA VAL A 209 -9.54 29.37 -4.50
C VAL A 209 -9.27 28.10 -3.69
N HIS A 210 -8.75 27.09 -4.38
CA HIS A 210 -8.45 25.79 -3.77
C HIS A 210 -6.96 25.58 -3.64
N LEU A 211 -6.51 25.22 -2.43
CA LEU A 211 -5.11 25.02 -2.10
C LEU A 211 -4.84 23.61 -1.60
N LEU A 212 -3.78 22.99 -2.12
CA LEU A 212 -3.18 21.77 -1.59
C LEU A 212 -1.80 22.09 -1.03
N ILE A 213 -1.64 21.89 0.28
CA ILE A 213 -0.42 22.15 1.04
C ILE A 213 0.27 20.81 1.27
N LEU A 214 1.42 20.59 0.63
CA LEU A 214 2.15 19.33 0.70
C LEU A 214 3.20 19.41 1.80
N ALA A 215 2.95 18.75 2.94
CA ALA A 215 3.82 18.74 4.11
C ALA A 215 4.21 17.30 4.53
N PRO A 216 4.92 16.54 3.66
CA PRO A 216 5.33 15.17 3.95
C PRO A 216 6.19 15.10 5.21
N LYS A 217 6.06 14.01 5.97
CA LYS A 217 6.93 13.69 7.12
C LYS A 217 8.11 12.78 6.75
N SER A 218 8.09 12.21 5.54
CA SER A 218 9.15 11.34 5.00
C SER A 218 9.15 11.30 3.47
N LEU A 219 10.26 10.86 2.87
CA LEU A 219 10.30 10.57 1.44
C LEU A 219 9.37 9.41 1.07
N PHE A 220 9.27 8.38 1.91
CA PHE A 220 8.40 7.23 1.64
C PHE A 220 6.92 7.62 1.50
N SER A 221 6.43 8.58 2.29
CA SER A 221 5.04 9.07 2.15
C SER A 221 4.79 9.76 0.80
N LEU A 222 5.80 10.43 0.23
CA LEU A 222 5.70 10.99 -1.12
C LEU A 222 5.66 9.90 -2.19
N ILE A 223 6.53 8.88 -2.06
CA ILE A 223 6.58 7.75 -3.00
C ILE A 223 5.24 7.00 -2.98
N GLN A 224 4.73 6.68 -1.79
CA GLN A 224 3.47 5.97 -1.62
C GLN A 224 2.33 6.73 -2.30
N PHE A 225 2.22 8.04 -2.04
CA PHE A 225 1.20 8.87 -2.67
C PHE A 225 1.36 8.97 -4.19
N GLY A 226 2.60 9.13 -4.68
CA GLY A 226 2.90 9.14 -6.10
C GLY A 226 2.53 7.83 -6.79
N LEU A 227 2.93 6.69 -6.23
CA LEU A 227 2.64 5.36 -6.77
C LEU A 227 1.14 5.03 -6.76
N GLN A 228 0.45 5.32 -5.66
CA GLN A 228 -0.99 5.12 -5.55
C GLN A 228 -1.72 5.89 -6.64
N ASN A 229 -1.38 7.17 -6.85
CA ASN A 229 -2.06 8.02 -7.84
C ASN A 229 -1.60 7.81 -9.29
N LEU A 230 -0.44 7.21 -9.53
CA LEU A 230 0.07 6.93 -10.89
C LEU A 230 -0.42 5.59 -11.43
N PHE A 231 -0.49 4.55 -10.59
CA PHE A 231 -0.79 3.17 -11.03
C PHE A 231 -2.19 2.68 -10.64
N PHE A 232 -2.79 3.20 -9.56
CA PHE A 232 -4.10 2.76 -9.05
C PHE A 232 -5.02 3.97 -8.84
N PRO A 233 -5.49 4.62 -9.93
CA PRO A 233 -6.31 5.81 -9.83
C PRO A 233 -7.68 5.46 -9.23
N VAL A 234 -7.88 5.75 -7.96
CA VAL A 234 -9.18 5.65 -7.28
C VAL A 234 -9.71 7.06 -7.13
N LYS A 235 -10.80 7.41 -7.83
CA LYS A 235 -11.52 8.67 -7.58
C LYS A 235 -12.04 8.65 -6.13
N GLY A 236 -11.75 9.70 -5.36
CA GLY A 236 -12.22 9.83 -3.98
C GLY A 236 -11.40 9.11 -2.92
N SER A 237 -10.13 8.83 -3.17
CA SER A 237 -9.24 8.37 -2.11
C SER A 237 -9.11 9.44 -1.02
N THR A 238 -9.23 9.07 0.26
CA THR A 238 -8.99 9.97 1.38
C THR A 238 -7.63 10.67 1.25
N LEU A 239 -7.62 12.00 1.40
CA LEU A 239 -6.40 12.80 1.44
C LEU A 239 -5.39 12.19 2.42
N PRO A 240 -4.13 11.96 2.02
CA PRO A 240 -3.12 11.48 2.94
C PRO A 240 -2.92 12.47 4.09
N SER A 241 -2.52 11.96 5.26
CA SER A 241 -2.31 12.74 6.49
C SER A 241 -1.20 13.81 6.42
N PHE A 242 -0.57 14.01 5.27
CA PHE A 242 0.48 15.00 5.03
C PHE A 242 0.08 16.04 3.98
N VAL A 243 -1.11 15.91 3.41
CA VAL A 243 -1.68 16.86 2.45
C VAL A 243 -2.76 17.65 3.17
N GLY A 244 -2.53 18.94 3.36
CA GLY A 244 -3.58 19.87 3.79
C GLY A 244 -4.38 20.33 2.58
N TYR A 245 -5.71 20.38 2.71
CA TYR A 245 -6.59 21.05 1.76
C TYR A 245 -7.21 22.27 2.44
N LEU A 246 -7.34 23.35 1.67
CA LEU A 246 -7.91 24.63 2.07
C LEU A 246 -8.71 25.20 0.89
N SER A 247 -9.94 25.62 1.14
CA SER A 247 -10.79 26.36 0.19
C SER A 247 -11.22 27.67 0.85
N THR A 248 -11.05 28.81 0.15
CA THR A 248 -11.25 30.15 0.71
C THR A 248 -11.32 31.21 -0.39
N SER A 249 -11.93 32.36 -0.15
CA SER A 249 -12.02 33.47 -1.10
C SER A 249 -10.70 34.23 -1.29
N GLU A 250 -9.88 34.29 -0.25
CA GLU A 250 -8.63 35.06 -0.24
C GLU A 250 -7.58 34.39 0.65
N VAL A 251 -6.36 34.27 0.13
CA VAL A 251 -5.20 33.74 0.82
C VAL A 251 -4.00 34.67 0.62
N VAL A 252 -3.26 34.86 1.70
CA VAL A 252 -1.93 35.46 1.68
C VAL A 252 -0.91 34.44 2.17
N ILE A 253 0.09 34.16 1.35
CA ILE A 253 1.20 33.25 1.69
C ILE A 253 2.46 34.09 1.91
N THR A 254 3.02 34.00 3.10
CA THR A 254 4.31 34.61 3.46
C THR A 254 5.30 33.54 3.89
N SER A 255 6.59 33.86 3.79
CA SER A 255 7.68 33.01 4.27
C SER A 255 8.80 33.88 4.84
N SER A 256 9.60 33.32 5.74
CA SER A 256 10.81 33.99 6.22
C SER A 256 11.91 34.08 5.15
N GLU A 257 11.81 33.27 4.10
CA GLU A 257 12.70 33.25 2.94
C GLU A 257 11.94 33.72 1.69
N THR A 258 12.66 34.04 0.60
CA THR A 258 12.03 34.31 -0.69
C THR A 258 11.24 33.08 -1.17
N ILE A 259 9.98 33.32 -1.52
CA ILE A 259 9.05 32.33 -2.06
C ILE A 259 9.35 32.17 -3.54
N GLN A 260 9.85 30.99 -3.90
CA GLN A 260 9.95 30.56 -5.30
C GLN A 260 8.62 29.95 -5.72
N PHE A 261 8.08 30.40 -6.84
CA PHE A 261 6.83 29.88 -7.38
C PHE A 261 6.88 29.76 -8.91
N ALA A 262 5.93 29.03 -9.47
CA ALA A 262 5.65 29.01 -10.89
C ALA A 262 4.15 29.24 -11.09
N MET A 263 3.79 30.29 -11.83
CA MET A 263 2.41 30.60 -12.19
C MET A 263 2.23 30.30 -13.67
N ASP A 264 1.30 29.42 -14.02
CA ASP A 264 1.08 28.99 -15.42
C ASP A 264 2.39 28.52 -16.09
N GLY A 265 3.27 27.86 -15.32
CA GLY A 265 4.58 27.38 -15.79
C GLY A 265 5.69 28.44 -15.90
N LYS A 266 5.41 29.72 -15.67
CA LYS A 266 6.42 30.80 -15.62
C LYS A 266 6.94 30.95 -14.18
N GLU A 267 8.25 30.75 -14.00
CA GLU A 267 8.91 30.85 -12.69
C GLU A 267 9.05 32.31 -12.22
N GLY A 268 8.96 32.51 -10.91
CA GLY A 268 9.09 33.82 -10.26
C GLY A 268 9.53 33.69 -8.80
N GLU A 269 9.92 34.82 -8.22
CA GLU A 269 10.36 34.93 -6.83
C GLU A 269 9.71 36.15 -6.17
N GLU A 270 9.05 35.95 -5.03
CA GLU A 270 8.39 37.02 -4.27
C GLU A 270 8.57 36.80 -2.76
N LYS A 271 8.35 37.82 -1.94
CA LYS A 271 8.32 37.66 -0.47
C LYS A 271 6.93 37.27 0.05
N GLU A 272 5.91 37.66 -0.69
CA GLU A 272 4.51 37.57 -0.31
C GLU A 272 3.69 37.29 -1.58
N LEU A 273 2.75 36.35 -1.48
CA LEU A 273 1.83 36.00 -2.55
C LEU A 273 0.41 36.23 -2.06
N HIS A 274 -0.28 37.18 -2.68
CA HIS A 274 -1.71 37.41 -2.52
C HIS A 274 -2.44 36.64 -3.60
N ILE A 275 -3.35 35.76 -3.18
CA ILE A 275 -4.13 34.87 -4.04
C ILE A 275 -5.60 35.13 -3.75
N ASN A 276 -6.33 35.58 -4.77
CA ASN A 276 -7.76 35.83 -4.72
C ASN A 276 -8.38 35.53 -6.09
N LEU A 277 -9.71 35.63 -6.14
CA LEU A 277 -10.44 35.58 -7.41
C LEU A 277 -10.52 36.97 -8.04
N VAL A 278 -10.53 37.01 -9.37
CA VAL A 278 -10.82 38.22 -10.14
C VAL A 278 -12.26 38.64 -9.85
N GLU A 279 -12.48 39.91 -9.48
CA GLU A 279 -13.82 40.43 -9.13
C GLU A 279 -14.78 40.43 -10.33
N GLU A 280 -14.25 40.68 -11.52
CA GLU A 280 -14.99 40.70 -12.78
C GLU A 280 -15.28 39.29 -13.28
N LYS A 281 -16.55 38.89 -13.17
CA LYS A 281 -17.05 37.58 -13.58
C LYS A 281 -17.14 37.48 -15.11
N ILE A 282 -16.41 36.53 -15.69
CA ILE A 282 -16.33 36.31 -17.14
C ILE A 282 -17.16 35.10 -17.55
N LYS A 283 -17.94 35.26 -18.63
CA LYS A 283 -18.64 34.14 -19.27
C LYS A 283 -17.71 33.44 -20.24
N LEU A 284 -17.14 32.31 -19.85
CA LEU A 284 -16.20 31.54 -20.67
C LEU A 284 -16.72 30.10 -20.82
N LEU A 285 -16.72 29.58 -22.04
CA LEU A 285 -17.11 28.19 -22.30
C LEU A 285 -15.93 27.25 -21.98
N PRO A 286 -16.02 26.40 -20.94
CA PRO A 286 -15.02 25.38 -20.72
C PRO A 286 -15.28 24.17 -21.63
N GLY A 287 -14.30 23.28 -21.75
CA GLY A 287 -14.47 22.04 -22.51
C GLY A 287 -15.50 21.11 -21.87
N ALA A 288 -16.10 20.24 -22.69
CA ALA A 288 -17.19 19.36 -22.29
C ALA A 288 -16.92 18.54 -21.02
N SER A 289 -15.68 18.09 -20.81
CA SER A 289 -15.32 17.29 -19.63
C SER A 289 -15.44 18.03 -18.30
N ILE A 290 -15.29 19.35 -18.31
CA ILE A 290 -15.40 20.19 -17.10
C ILE A 290 -16.87 20.55 -16.85
N LEU A 291 -17.64 20.86 -17.90
CA LEU A 291 -19.08 21.14 -17.80
C LEU A 291 -19.86 19.97 -17.18
N GLU A 292 -19.47 18.73 -17.47
CA GLU A 292 -20.09 17.55 -16.86
C GLU A 292 -19.82 17.42 -15.36
N ALA A 293 -18.70 17.95 -14.86
CA ALA A 293 -18.24 17.87 -13.48
C ALA A 293 -18.82 18.95 -12.56
N GLU A 294 -19.43 20.00 -13.11
CA GLU A 294 -19.92 21.19 -12.40
C GLU A 294 -21.13 20.93 -11.48
N LYS A 295 -21.75 19.75 -11.53
CA LYS A 295 -23.08 19.48 -10.93
C LYS A 295 -23.10 19.29 -9.40
N THR A 296 -22.00 19.56 -8.70
CA THR A 296 -21.83 19.23 -7.28
C THR A 296 -20.95 20.27 -6.56
N ASP A 297 -21.47 20.85 -5.47
CA ASP A 297 -20.73 21.80 -4.64
C ASP A 297 -19.57 21.12 -3.90
N GLY A 298 -18.38 21.70 -4.00
CA GLY A 298 -17.18 21.18 -3.35
C GLY A 298 -17.17 21.37 -1.83
N PRO A 299 -16.50 20.47 -1.08
CA PRO A 299 -16.48 20.51 0.37
C PRO A 299 -15.72 21.74 0.92
N ASP A 300 -16.31 22.40 1.91
CA ASP A 300 -15.64 23.32 2.84
C ASP A 300 -14.76 22.49 3.79
N GLU A 301 -13.54 22.13 3.40
CA GLU A 301 -12.67 21.36 4.29
C GLU A 301 -11.31 22.05 4.48
N ILE A 302 -11.01 22.36 5.75
CA ILE A 302 -9.69 22.79 6.21
C ILE A 302 -9.07 21.63 6.96
N ASN A 303 -8.23 20.85 6.28
CA ASN A 303 -7.46 19.76 6.89
C ASN A 303 -6.15 20.26 7.56
N ALA A 304 -6.17 21.49 8.09
CA ALA A 304 -5.00 22.12 8.70
C ALA A 304 -4.50 21.42 9.97
N ARG A 305 -5.35 20.61 10.64
CA ARG A 305 -4.95 19.83 11.83
C ARG A 305 -3.83 18.83 11.53
N LEU A 306 -3.74 18.36 10.29
CA LEU A 306 -2.78 17.35 9.86
C LEU A 306 -1.44 17.97 9.46
N LEU A 307 -1.41 19.28 9.20
CA LEU A 307 -0.19 19.99 8.85
C LEU A 307 0.76 20.07 10.05
N PRO A 308 2.08 19.95 9.84
CA PRO A 308 3.04 20.05 10.92
C PRO A 308 3.08 21.47 11.48
N THR A 309 2.78 21.61 12.77
CA THR A 309 2.81 22.86 13.54
C THR A 309 3.67 22.69 14.79
N GLY A 310 3.95 23.80 15.50
CA GLY A 310 4.71 23.79 16.76
C GLY A 310 6.08 23.11 16.65
N ARG A 311 6.36 22.17 17.55
CA ARG A 311 7.66 21.48 17.62
C ARG A 311 7.97 20.60 16.40
N LEU A 312 6.94 19.98 15.79
CA LEU A 312 7.13 19.16 14.60
C LEU A 312 7.52 20.01 13.39
N LYS A 313 6.97 21.24 13.28
CA LYS A 313 7.38 22.24 12.28
C LYS A 313 8.89 22.51 12.40
N GLU A 314 9.37 22.84 13.60
CA GLU A 314 10.78 23.15 13.83
C GLU A 314 11.71 21.98 13.48
N GLU A 315 11.38 20.76 13.89
CA GLU A 315 12.19 19.56 13.60
C GLU A 315 12.34 19.30 12.08
N LEU A 316 11.24 19.48 11.36
CA LEU A 316 11.15 19.28 9.91
C LEU A 316 11.88 20.37 9.10
N LEU A 317 12.05 21.58 9.65
CA LEU A 317 12.78 22.66 9.00
C LEU A 317 14.31 22.52 9.12
N HIS A 318 14.80 21.91 10.21
CA HIS A 318 16.25 21.82 10.47
C HIS A 318 16.97 20.71 9.70
N SER A 319 16.25 19.74 9.14
CA SER A 319 16.84 18.54 8.52
C SER A 319 16.29 18.26 7.14
N TYR A 320 17.02 17.49 6.34
CA TYR A 320 16.46 16.91 5.12
C TYR A 320 15.40 15.89 5.51
N LEU A 321 14.35 15.80 4.70
CA LEU A 321 13.31 14.79 4.86
C LEU A 321 13.94 13.39 4.94
N PRO A 322 13.68 12.64 6.02
CA PRO A 322 14.27 11.32 6.18
C PRO A 322 13.61 10.33 5.21
N TRP A 323 14.35 9.26 4.87
CA TRP A 323 13.82 8.19 4.01
C TRP A 323 12.58 7.56 4.64
N VAL A 324 12.65 7.27 5.94
CA VAL A 324 11.53 6.80 6.75
C VAL A 324 11.36 7.69 7.97
N ARG A 325 10.11 7.94 8.36
CA ARG A 325 9.76 8.80 9.50
C ARG A 325 10.42 8.27 10.77
N HIS A 326 10.95 9.17 11.59
CA HIS A 326 11.26 8.87 12.99
C HIS A 326 9.98 9.01 13.80
N ALA A 327 9.67 8.03 14.65
CA ALA A 327 8.54 8.13 15.57
C ALA A 327 8.72 9.36 16.46
N THR A 328 7.64 10.12 16.70
CA THR A 328 7.73 11.28 17.60
C THR A 328 8.05 10.83 19.02
N ALA A 329 8.53 11.75 19.86
CA ALA A 329 8.81 11.42 21.26
C ALA A 329 7.56 10.91 22.00
N GLU A 330 6.37 11.37 21.59
CA GLU A 330 5.08 10.97 22.14
C GLU A 330 4.68 9.56 21.70
N GLU A 331 4.66 9.29 20.38
CA GLU A 331 4.42 7.94 19.82
C GLU A 331 5.38 6.91 20.42
N PHE A 332 6.65 7.29 20.58
CA PHE A 332 7.65 6.45 21.23
C PHE A 332 7.30 6.18 22.70
N LYS A 333 6.98 7.22 23.48
CA LYS A 333 6.68 7.09 24.91
C LYS A 333 5.45 6.20 25.14
N GLU A 334 4.40 6.39 24.36
CA GLU A 334 3.18 5.60 24.46
C GLU A 334 3.40 4.13 24.10
N LEU A 335 4.01 3.87 22.94
CA LEU A 335 4.36 2.50 22.54
C LEU A 335 5.25 1.84 23.59
N PHE A 336 6.30 2.52 24.04
CA PHE A 336 7.25 1.94 24.97
C PHE A 336 6.64 1.66 26.35
N SER A 337 5.70 2.50 26.80
CA SER A 337 4.91 2.25 28.01
C SER A 337 4.06 0.98 27.87
N LEU A 338 3.33 0.85 26.76
CA LEU A 338 2.52 -0.32 26.45
C LEU A 338 3.37 -1.59 26.38
N LEU A 339 4.52 -1.55 25.70
CA LEU A 339 5.42 -2.70 25.58
C LEU A 339 6.02 -3.10 26.94
N ARG A 340 6.32 -2.14 27.81
CA ARG A 340 6.75 -2.45 29.19
C ARG A 340 5.67 -3.14 30.00
N GLN A 341 4.40 -2.76 29.82
CA GLN A 341 3.27 -3.44 30.47
C GLN A 341 3.11 -4.87 29.93
N ASN A 342 3.15 -5.04 28.61
CA ASN A 342 3.04 -6.36 27.97
C ASN A 342 4.22 -7.30 28.29
N ALA A 343 5.38 -6.75 28.63
CA ALA A 343 6.55 -7.54 29.01
C ALA A 343 6.45 -8.13 30.43
N GLN A 344 5.49 -7.69 31.26
CA GLN A 344 5.34 -8.19 32.63
C GLN A 344 4.40 -9.39 32.68
N THR A 345 4.82 -10.43 33.40
CA THR A 345 3.97 -11.58 33.70
C THR A 345 2.80 -11.14 34.58
N SER A 346 1.58 -11.27 34.07
CA SER A 346 0.35 -11.02 34.83
C SER A 346 -0.43 -12.30 35.07
N SER A 347 -1.27 -12.31 36.12
CA SER A 347 -2.16 -13.44 36.39
C SER A 347 -3.11 -13.71 35.21
N THR A 348 -3.62 -12.64 34.58
CA THR A 348 -4.45 -12.74 33.37
C THR A 348 -3.71 -13.42 32.23
N TYR A 349 -2.45 -13.04 31.98
CA TYR A 349 -1.61 -13.68 30.97
C TYR A 349 -1.49 -15.19 31.22
N LEU A 350 -1.17 -15.59 32.46
CA LEU A 350 -1.00 -17.01 32.81
C LEU A 350 -2.30 -17.80 32.66
N VAL A 351 -3.42 -17.28 33.15
CA VAL A 351 -4.73 -17.95 33.04
C VAL A 351 -5.14 -18.12 31.58
N LEU A 352 -5.01 -17.07 30.76
CA LEU A 352 -5.34 -17.16 29.34
C LEU A 352 -4.42 -18.13 28.59
N MET A 353 -3.12 -18.16 28.94
CA MET A 353 -2.17 -19.13 28.37
C MET A 353 -2.54 -20.58 28.70
N ALA A 354 -2.90 -20.85 29.96
CA ALA A 354 -3.36 -22.17 30.37
C ALA A 354 -4.62 -22.58 29.61
N LEU A 355 -5.66 -21.74 29.63
CA LEU A 355 -6.93 -22.03 28.97
C LEU A 355 -6.77 -22.19 27.45
N SER A 356 -6.02 -21.30 26.81
CA SER A 356 -5.72 -21.38 25.38
C SER A 356 -5.04 -22.71 25.04
N THR A 357 -4.01 -23.11 25.79
CA THR A 357 -3.29 -24.35 25.51
C THR A 357 -4.15 -25.59 25.79
N MET A 358 -5.03 -25.55 26.79
CA MET A 358 -6.02 -26.60 27.03
C MET A 358 -6.97 -26.77 25.85
N ILE A 359 -7.58 -25.67 25.38
CA ILE A 359 -8.49 -25.68 24.23
C ILE A 359 -7.76 -26.14 22.96
N ALA A 360 -6.52 -25.68 22.76
CA ALA A 360 -5.69 -26.11 21.63
C ALA A 360 -5.43 -27.62 21.69
N THR A 361 -5.09 -28.16 22.85
CA THR A 361 -4.81 -29.60 23.03
C THR A 361 -6.06 -30.43 22.73
N PHE A 362 -7.25 -30.02 23.21
CA PHE A 362 -8.50 -30.69 22.85
C PHE A 362 -8.86 -30.54 21.37
N GLY A 363 -8.64 -29.36 20.79
CA GLY A 363 -8.86 -29.12 19.36
C GLY A 363 -7.94 -29.97 18.48
N LEU A 364 -6.69 -30.18 18.91
CA LEU A 364 -5.73 -31.06 18.26
C LEU A 364 -6.19 -32.51 18.34
N PHE A 365 -6.55 -33.04 19.52
CA PHE A 365 -7.06 -34.42 19.63
C PHE A 365 -8.37 -34.63 18.86
N GLY A 366 -9.23 -33.61 18.80
CA GLY A 366 -10.49 -33.62 18.05
C GLY A 366 -10.35 -33.30 16.56
N ASP A 367 -9.12 -33.16 16.04
CA ASP A 367 -8.81 -32.83 14.64
C ASP A 367 -9.60 -31.61 14.11
N SER A 368 -9.84 -30.61 14.97
CA SER A 368 -10.74 -29.48 14.71
C SER A 368 -9.98 -28.17 14.51
N ALA A 369 -9.68 -27.85 13.26
CA ALA A 369 -9.02 -26.59 12.90
C ALA A 369 -9.72 -25.34 13.47
N PRO A 370 -11.07 -25.20 13.46
CA PRO A 370 -11.74 -24.03 14.05
C PRO A 370 -11.50 -23.88 15.56
N VAL A 371 -11.47 -24.99 16.31
CA VAL A 371 -11.21 -24.95 17.76
C VAL A 371 -9.77 -24.57 18.04
N VAL A 372 -8.83 -25.12 17.25
CA VAL A 372 -7.41 -24.77 17.35
C VAL A 372 -7.22 -23.27 17.02
N ILE A 373 -7.92 -22.74 16.02
CA ILE A 373 -7.92 -21.30 15.71
C ILE A 373 -8.48 -20.50 16.88
N GLY A 374 -9.64 -20.89 17.43
CA GLY A 374 -10.24 -20.23 18.59
C GLY A 374 -9.31 -20.19 19.82
N ALA A 375 -8.51 -21.24 20.02
CA ALA A 375 -7.49 -21.24 21.06
C ALA A 375 -6.39 -20.19 20.81
N MET A 376 -5.92 -20.04 19.57
CA MET A 376 -4.90 -19.04 19.21
C MET A 376 -5.36 -17.61 19.49
N ILE A 377 -6.64 -17.30 19.26
CA ILE A 377 -7.28 -16.00 19.52
C ILE A 377 -7.16 -15.62 21.00
N LEU A 378 -7.28 -16.60 21.89
CA LEU A 378 -7.29 -16.39 23.33
C LEU A 378 -5.88 -16.12 23.90
N ALA A 379 -4.83 -16.63 23.25
CA ALA A 379 -3.46 -16.59 23.77
C ALA A 379 -2.82 -15.19 23.71
N PRO A 380 -2.38 -14.63 24.85
CA PRO A 380 -1.75 -13.31 24.91
C PRO A 380 -0.23 -13.32 24.62
N LEU A 381 0.28 -14.26 23.81
CA LEU A 381 1.72 -14.41 23.54
C LEU A 381 2.33 -13.24 22.77
N MET A 382 1.53 -12.57 21.93
CA MET A 382 2.08 -11.60 20.99
C MET A 382 2.64 -10.35 21.67
N GLY A 383 1.99 -9.87 22.74
CA GLY A 383 2.45 -8.70 23.49
C GLY A 383 3.90 -8.83 23.98
N PRO A 384 4.23 -9.84 24.80
CA PRO A 384 5.60 -10.09 25.25
C PRO A 384 6.60 -10.28 24.11
N ILE A 385 6.21 -10.88 22.99
CA ILE A 385 7.09 -11.13 21.85
C ILE A 385 7.42 -9.84 21.09
N ILE A 386 6.42 -8.98 20.88
CA ILE A 386 6.65 -7.64 20.31
C ILE A 386 7.51 -6.78 21.26
N SER A 387 7.30 -6.90 22.57
CA SER A 387 8.15 -6.24 23.58
C SER A 387 9.59 -6.75 23.52
N LEU A 388 9.80 -8.05 23.34
CA LEU A 388 11.11 -8.64 23.13
C LEU A 388 11.79 -8.09 21.87
N ALA A 389 11.06 -7.98 20.76
CA ALA A 389 11.58 -7.43 19.51
C ALA A 389 12.01 -5.96 19.63
N MET A 390 11.22 -5.14 20.31
CA MET A 390 11.58 -3.74 20.60
C MET A 390 12.76 -3.66 21.57
N GLY A 391 12.76 -4.49 22.62
CA GLY A 391 13.86 -4.58 23.58
C GLY A 391 15.18 -4.97 22.91
N ALA A 392 15.16 -5.97 22.04
CA ALA A 392 16.30 -6.40 21.23
C ALA A 392 16.78 -5.26 20.33
N LEU A 393 15.87 -4.59 19.62
CA LEU A 393 16.19 -3.47 18.73
C LEU A 393 16.81 -2.27 19.47
N ARG A 394 16.32 -1.94 20.66
CA ARG A 394 16.79 -0.79 21.47
C ARG A 394 17.88 -1.16 22.47
N GLN A 395 18.22 -2.44 22.59
CA GLN A 395 19.14 -2.97 23.59
C GLN A 395 18.71 -2.69 25.04
N ASP A 396 17.40 -2.63 25.30
CA ASP A 396 16.88 -2.47 26.66
C ASP A 396 16.90 -3.85 27.36
N ALA A 397 17.92 -4.07 28.18
CA ALA A 397 18.13 -5.32 28.89
C ALA A 397 16.98 -5.68 29.85
N LEU A 398 16.32 -4.68 30.45
CA LEU A 398 15.19 -4.91 31.36
C LEU A 398 13.96 -5.36 30.57
N LEU A 399 13.68 -4.71 29.44
CA LEU A 399 12.58 -5.09 28.55
C LEU A 399 12.79 -6.49 27.96
N ILE A 400 14.01 -6.82 27.52
CA ILE A 400 14.38 -8.15 27.05
C ILE A 400 14.17 -9.19 28.16
N LYS A 401 14.73 -8.95 29.35
CA LYS A 401 14.63 -9.88 30.49
C LYS A 401 13.18 -10.16 30.86
N ASN A 402 12.37 -9.11 31.04
CA ASN A 402 10.97 -9.26 31.44
C ASN A 402 10.18 -10.01 30.36
N SER A 403 10.38 -9.66 29.09
CA SER A 403 9.70 -10.34 27.97
C SER A 403 10.08 -11.82 27.89
N LEU A 404 11.36 -12.16 28.06
CA LEU A 404 11.82 -13.55 28.08
C LEU A 404 11.25 -14.33 29.27
N ILE A 405 11.21 -13.74 30.47
CA ILE A 405 10.59 -14.37 31.65
C ILE A 405 9.10 -14.64 31.41
N THR A 406 8.39 -13.67 30.83
CA THR A 406 6.95 -13.82 30.54
C THR A 406 6.70 -14.92 29.52
N ILE A 407 7.44 -14.94 28.41
CA ILE A 407 7.37 -15.99 27.38
C ILE A 407 7.72 -17.35 27.97
N PHE A 408 8.77 -17.42 28.79
CA PHE A 408 9.22 -18.66 29.43
C PHE A 408 8.14 -19.26 30.34
N TRP A 409 7.50 -18.45 31.19
CA TRP A 409 6.38 -18.92 32.01
C TRP A 409 5.17 -19.32 31.18
N GLY A 410 4.87 -18.61 30.09
CA GLY A 410 3.83 -18.99 29.14
C GLY A 410 4.07 -20.35 28.50
N ILE A 411 5.31 -20.62 28.06
CA ILE A 411 5.73 -21.91 27.48
C ILE A 411 5.64 -23.02 28.52
N ILE A 412 6.19 -22.82 29.72
CA ILE A 412 6.15 -23.83 30.79
C ILE A 412 4.70 -24.18 31.13
N LEU A 413 3.85 -23.17 31.31
CA LEU A 413 2.46 -23.39 31.68
C LEU A 413 1.71 -24.10 30.56
N GLY A 414 1.91 -23.70 29.30
CA GLY A 414 1.32 -24.37 28.15
C GLY A 414 1.74 -25.85 28.05
N LEU A 415 3.04 -26.13 28.13
CA LEU A 415 3.57 -27.49 28.16
C LEU A 415 2.94 -28.30 29.30
N LEU A 416 2.92 -27.75 30.52
CA LEU A 416 2.37 -28.42 31.69
C LEU A 416 0.90 -28.84 31.46
N PHE A 417 0.04 -27.93 31.02
CA PHE A 417 -1.37 -28.23 30.80
C PHE A 417 -1.60 -29.19 29.63
N SER A 418 -0.81 -29.06 28.56
CA SER A 418 -0.89 -29.98 27.43
C SER A 418 -0.44 -31.40 27.81
N ILE A 419 0.64 -31.54 28.59
CA ILE A 419 1.09 -32.83 29.14
C ILE A 419 0.00 -33.41 30.04
N LEU A 420 -0.58 -32.62 30.94
CA LEU A 420 -1.64 -33.08 31.84
C LEU A 420 -2.85 -33.62 31.06
N ILE A 421 -3.30 -32.90 30.02
CA ILE A 421 -4.42 -33.34 29.18
C ILE A 421 -4.06 -34.61 28.40
N THR A 422 -2.84 -34.66 27.85
CA THR A 422 -2.36 -35.84 27.11
C THR A 422 -2.31 -37.07 28.00
N SER A 423 -1.80 -36.95 29.22
CA SER A 423 -1.72 -38.07 30.18
C SER A 423 -3.07 -38.63 30.60
N ILE A 424 -4.15 -37.82 30.58
CA ILE A 424 -5.52 -38.29 30.89
C ILE A 424 -6.29 -38.74 29.65
N THR A 425 -5.75 -38.51 28.45
CA THR A 425 -6.40 -38.79 27.17
C THR A 425 -5.68 -39.96 26.50
N PRO A 426 -6.21 -41.20 26.55
CA PRO A 426 -5.55 -42.39 25.99
C PRO A 426 -5.74 -42.45 24.46
N LEU A 427 -5.30 -41.41 23.75
CA LEU A 427 -5.33 -41.30 22.30
C LEU A 427 -3.92 -41.02 21.79
N GLU A 428 -3.31 -42.02 21.15
CA GLU A 428 -2.01 -41.92 20.48
C GLU A 428 -2.24 -41.98 18.96
N ILE A 429 -2.89 -40.94 18.43
CA ILE A 429 -3.24 -40.85 17.01
C ILE A 429 -2.57 -39.60 16.44
N LEU A 430 -1.64 -39.80 15.50
CA LEU A 430 -1.10 -38.74 14.66
C LEU A 430 -2.12 -38.36 13.60
N ASN A 431 -2.96 -37.37 13.91
CA ASN A 431 -3.90 -36.78 12.95
C ASN A 431 -3.25 -35.63 12.15
N ASP A 432 -3.97 -35.11 11.17
CA ASP A 432 -3.47 -34.08 10.25
C ASP A 432 -3.12 -32.78 10.99
N GLN A 433 -3.91 -32.38 11.99
CA GLN A 433 -3.60 -31.17 12.78
C GLN A 433 -2.31 -31.28 13.58
N ILE A 434 -1.98 -32.47 14.11
CA ILE A 434 -0.75 -32.73 14.86
C ILE A 434 0.44 -32.88 13.90
N LEU A 435 0.28 -33.66 12.82
CA LEU A 435 1.31 -33.88 11.79
C LEU A 435 1.78 -32.58 11.14
N ALA A 436 0.84 -31.66 10.86
CA ALA A 436 1.14 -30.34 10.31
C ALA A 436 2.02 -29.47 11.22
N ARG A 437 2.23 -29.85 12.49
CA ARG A 437 3.06 -29.10 13.44
C ARG A 437 4.38 -29.78 13.80
N ILE A 438 4.59 -31.02 13.35
CA ILE A 438 5.84 -31.78 13.55
C ILE A 438 6.72 -31.72 12.30
N ARG A 439 6.14 -31.41 11.14
CA ARG A 439 6.84 -31.25 9.85
C ARG A 439 6.98 -29.77 9.48
N PRO A 440 7.87 -29.01 10.15
CA PRO A 440 7.98 -27.58 9.91
C PRO A 440 8.51 -27.30 8.50
N ASN A 441 7.96 -26.27 7.86
CA ASN A 441 8.30 -25.87 6.50
C ASN A 441 8.74 -24.38 6.46
N LEU A 442 9.47 -24.01 5.41
CA LEU A 442 9.79 -22.63 5.06
C LEU A 442 8.54 -21.75 4.90
N LEU A 443 7.39 -22.33 4.55
CA LEU A 443 6.11 -21.63 4.51
C LEU A 443 5.67 -21.13 5.91
N ASP A 444 5.86 -21.95 6.96
CA ASP A 444 5.56 -21.54 8.33
C ASP A 444 6.44 -20.35 8.75
N LEU A 445 7.71 -20.40 8.35
CA LEU A 445 8.64 -19.29 8.58
C LEU A 445 8.21 -18.01 7.83
N GLY A 446 7.72 -18.13 6.59
CA GLY A 446 7.14 -17.01 5.85
C GLY A 446 5.94 -16.38 6.57
N ILE A 447 5.04 -17.21 7.11
CA ILE A 447 3.91 -16.78 7.94
C ILE A 447 4.40 -16.07 9.20
N ALA A 448 5.40 -16.63 9.90
CA ALA A 448 5.98 -16.02 11.09
C ALA A 448 6.60 -14.63 10.82
N VAL A 449 7.30 -14.47 9.69
CA VAL A 449 7.85 -13.17 9.26
C VAL A 449 6.72 -12.18 8.99
N ALA A 450 5.69 -12.57 8.23
CA ALA A 450 4.54 -11.72 7.95
C ALA A 450 3.81 -11.31 9.25
N SER A 451 3.62 -12.25 10.17
CA SER A 451 3.07 -12.02 11.52
C SER A 451 3.89 -11.03 12.34
N GLY A 452 5.23 -11.11 12.29
CA GLY A 452 6.11 -10.15 12.95
C GLY A 452 6.00 -8.73 12.39
N ILE A 453 5.93 -8.60 11.05
CA ILE A 453 5.71 -7.30 10.39
C ILE A 453 4.34 -6.73 10.79
N ALA A 454 3.28 -7.52 10.64
CA ALA A 454 1.91 -7.12 10.97
C ALA A 454 1.79 -6.73 12.45
N GLY A 455 2.40 -7.50 13.35
CA GLY A 455 2.38 -7.25 14.79
C GLY A 455 3.10 -5.94 15.14
N ALA A 456 4.32 -5.73 14.66
CA ALA A 456 5.04 -4.49 14.91
C ALA A 456 4.30 -3.27 14.33
N TYR A 457 3.74 -3.40 13.12
CA TYR A 457 2.95 -2.34 12.50
C TYR A 457 1.68 -2.02 13.30
N ALA A 458 0.90 -3.03 13.67
CA ALA A 458 -0.33 -2.86 14.45
C ALA A 458 -0.06 -2.23 15.83
N TYR A 459 0.98 -2.66 16.53
CA TYR A 459 1.33 -2.07 17.83
C TYR A 459 1.83 -0.63 17.71
N SER A 460 2.45 -0.27 16.59
CA SER A 460 2.97 1.08 16.33
C SER A 460 1.92 2.13 15.97
N LYS A 461 0.69 1.73 15.66
CA LYS A 461 -0.40 2.62 15.25
C LYS A 461 -1.48 2.66 16.31
N GLU A 462 -1.93 3.86 16.66
CA GLU A 462 -3.05 4.06 17.60
C GLU A 462 -4.40 3.70 16.99
N GLU A 463 -4.58 3.96 15.69
CA GLU A 463 -5.83 3.73 14.95
C GLU A 463 -6.16 2.24 14.76
N ILE A 464 -5.18 1.34 14.92
CA ILE A 464 -5.38 -0.09 14.71
C ILE A 464 -5.80 -0.72 16.03
N ASN A 465 -6.94 -1.42 16.03
CA ASN A 465 -7.37 -2.19 17.19
C ASN A 465 -6.35 -3.32 17.46
N LYS A 466 -5.47 -3.07 18.43
CA LYS A 466 -4.35 -3.95 18.81
C LYS A 466 -4.82 -5.34 19.24
N THR A 467 -6.03 -5.44 19.80
CA THR A 467 -6.67 -6.70 20.18
C THR A 467 -7.07 -7.51 18.94
N LEU A 468 -7.68 -6.87 17.94
CA LEU A 468 -8.09 -7.54 16.70
C LEU A 468 -6.88 -8.00 15.87
N ALA A 469 -5.83 -7.19 15.82
CA ALA A 469 -4.57 -7.56 15.17
C ALA A 469 -3.88 -8.71 15.92
N GLY A 470 -3.80 -8.66 17.25
CA GLY A 470 -3.21 -9.73 18.07
C GLY A 470 -3.89 -11.09 17.84
N VAL A 471 -5.22 -11.08 17.69
CA VAL A 471 -6.06 -12.25 17.40
C VAL A 471 -5.71 -12.92 16.06
N ALA A 472 -5.48 -12.14 14.99
CA ALA A 472 -5.14 -12.69 13.67
C ALA A 472 -3.68 -13.20 13.59
N ILE A 473 -2.81 -12.80 14.51
CA ILE A 473 -1.34 -12.98 14.43
C ILE A 473 -0.84 -14.14 15.31
N SER A 474 -1.56 -14.49 16.39
CA SER A 474 -1.19 -15.57 17.33
C SER A 474 -1.23 -17.00 16.76
N VAL A 475 -1.55 -17.15 15.47
CA VAL A 475 -1.74 -18.43 14.76
C VAL A 475 -0.49 -19.32 14.77
N ALA A 476 0.72 -18.73 14.88
CA ALA A 476 1.96 -19.46 14.64
C ALA A 476 2.57 -20.17 15.87
N LEU A 477 2.07 -19.94 17.10
CA LEU A 477 2.82 -20.31 18.32
C LEU A 477 2.12 -21.29 19.25
N VAL A 478 0.82 -21.13 19.48
CA VAL A 478 0.09 -21.97 20.45
C VAL A 478 -0.02 -23.44 20.03
N PRO A 479 -0.39 -23.78 18.78
CA PRO A 479 -0.49 -25.19 18.41
C PRO A 479 0.84 -25.93 18.46
N PRO A 480 1.98 -25.39 17.95
CA PRO A 480 3.28 -26.02 18.14
C PRO A 480 3.62 -26.24 19.62
N LEU A 481 3.29 -25.29 20.50
CA LEU A 481 3.47 -25.46 21.94
C LEU A 481 2.62 -26.60 22.51
N ALA A 482 1.35 -26.71 22.11
CA ALA A 482 0.48 -27.81 22.50
C ALA A 482 0.96 -29.15 21.95
N VAL A 483 1.36 -29.23 20.67
CA VAL A 483 1.89 -30.47 20.09
C VAL A 483 3.22 -30.88 20.74
N ALA A 484 4.07 -29.92 21.13
CA ALA A 484 5.26 -30.23 21.93
C ALA A 484 4.88 -30.86 23.29
N GLY A 485 3.84 -30.35 23.95
CA GLY A 485 3.30 -30.92 25.18
C GLY A 485 2.71 -32.33 24.99
N ILE A 486 2.00 -32.56 23.89
CA ILE A 486 1.51 -33.88 23.48
C ILE A 486 2.68 -34.85 23.28
N GLY A 487 3.74 -34.43 22.57
CA GLY A 487 4.94 -35.25 22.37
C GLY A 487 5.61 -35.67 23.68
N ILE A 488 5.73 -34.76 24.65
CA ILE A 488 6.22 -35.12 26.00
C ILE A 488 5.27 -36.09 26.69
N GLY A 489 3.96 -35.86 26.60
CA GLY A 489 2.93 -36.73 27.19
C GLY A 489 2.97 -38.16 26.63
N TRP A 490 3.24 -38.31 25.33
CA TRP A 490 3.43 -39.60 24.66
C TRP A 490 4.84 -40.19 24.82
N LEU A 491 5.78 -39.47 25.45
CA LEU A 491 7.21 -39.81 25.47
C LEU A 491 7.83 -39.91 24.06
N ASP A 492 7.24 -39.25 23.07
CA ASP A 492 7.72 -39.19 21.68
C ASP A 492 8.58 -37.94 21.48
N TRP A 493 9.90 -38.15 21.50
CA TRP A 493 10.89 -37.09 21.31
C TRP A 493 10.92 -36.53 19.88
N SER A 494 10.44 -37.29 18.89
CA SER A 494 10.34 -36.83 17.51
C SER A 494 9.23 -35.79 17.37
N VAL A 495 8.05 -36.08 17.93
CA VAL A 495 6.91 -35.16 18.00
C VAL A 495 7.29 -33.88 18.75
N PHE A 496 7.90 -34.03 19.93
CA PHE A 496 8.37 -32.90 20.72
C PHE A 496 9.41 -32.05 19.97
N GLY A 497 10.41 -32.69 19.37
CA GLY A 497 11.50 -32.01 18.66
C GLY A 497 11.02 -31.22 17.45
N GLY A 498 10.16 -31.81 16.61
CA GLY A 498 9.60 -31.14 15.43
C GLY A 498 8.74 -29.93 15.81
N ALA A 499 7.87 -30.09 16.81
CA ALA A 499 6.99 -29.02 17.28
C ALA A 499 7.75 -27.88 17.99
N MET A 500 8.78 -28.20 18.79
CA MET A 500 9.65 -27.20 19.40
C MET A 500 10.51 -26.46 18.38
N LEU A 501 10.98 -27.16 17.34
CA LEU A 501 11.69 -26.52 16.23
C LEU A 501 10.78 -25.51 15.53
N LEU A 502 9.54 -25.89 15.20
CA LEU A 502 8.53 -25.00 14.62
C LEU A 502 8.25 -23.78 15.52
N LEU A 503 8.04 -24.01 16.82
CA LEU A 503 7.82 -22.94 17.80
C LEU A 503 9.00 -21.97 17.83
N GLY A 504 10.22 -22.50 17.89
CA GLY A 504 11.45 -21.73 17.96
C GLY A 504 11.69 -20.89 16.70
N THR A 505 11.50 -21.49 15.52
CA THR A 505 11.67 -20.79 14.24
C THR A 505 10.64 -19.68 14.09
N ASN A 506 9.39 -19.93 14.48
CA ASN A 506 8.33 -18.94 14.41
C ASN A 506 8.60 -17.78 15.36
N LEU A 507 8.98 -18.08 16.61
CA LEU A 507 9.34 -17.05 17.59
C LEU A 507 10.52 -16.19 17.10
N ALA A 508 11.59 -16.81 16.62
CA ALA A 508 12.76 -16.09 16.13
C ALA A 508 12.45 -15.26 14.88
N GLY A 509 11.67 -15.81 13.94
CA GLY A 509 11.21 -15.12 12.73
C GLY A 509 10.36 -13.89 13.06
N ILE A 510 9.40 -14.04 13.98
CA ILE A 510 8.55 -12.94 14.45
C ILE A 510 9.40 -11.85 15.09
N VAL A 511 10.29 -12.19 16.03
CA VAL A 511 11.14 -11.22 16.73
C VAL A 511 12.02 -10.45 15.74
N MET A 512 12.67 -11.16 14.81
CA MET A 512 13.54 -10.55 13.82
C MET A 512 12.79 -9.61 12.88
N ALA A 513 11.65 -10.07 12.34
CA ALA A 513 10.82 -9.29 11.44
C ALA A 513 10.21 -8.05 12.13
N ALA A 514 9.74 -8.20 13.36
CA ALA A 514 9.24 -7.10 14.18
C ALA A 514 10.35 -6.07 14.51
N SER A 515 11.56 -6.51 14.86
CA SER A 515 12.70 -5.61 15.09
C SER A 515 13.06 -4.81 13.83
N ILE A 516 13.08 -5.44 12.65
CA ILE A 516 13.29 -4.74 11.38
C ILE A 516 12.16 -3.73 11.14
N THR A 517 10.92 -4.12 11.40
CA THR A 517 9.76 -3.27 11.17
C THR A 517 9.77 -2.04 12.07
N PHE A 518 10.07 -2.19 13.36
CA PHE A 518 10.27 -1.05 14.27
C PHE A 518 11.43 -0.15 13.88
N LEU A 519 12.51 -0.71 13.31
CA LEU A 519 13.61 0.08 12.76
C LEU A 519 13.15 0.92 11.56
N VAL A 520 12.43 0.29 10.63
CA VAL A 520 11.86 0.98 9.45
C VAL A 520 10.90 2.07 9.92
N LEU A 521 10.00 1.79 10.84
CA LEU A 521 9.04 2.77 11.39
C LEU A 521 9.69 3.86 12.27
N GLY A 522 11.02 3.84 12.44
CA GLY A 522 11.76 4.91 13.10
C GLY A 522 11.74 4.87 14.62
N PHE A 523 11.42 3.73 15.22
CA PHE A 523 11.43 3.55 16.68
C PHE A 523 12.84 3.31 17.24
N SER A 524 13.90 3.18 16.42
CA SER A 524 15.30 3.06 16.88
C SER A 524 16.30 3.70 15.92
N PRO A 525 17.32 4.45 16.40
CA PRO A 525 18.38 4.92 15.53
C PRO A 525 19.26 3.74 15.08
N PHE A 526 19.64 3.71 13.80
CA PHE A 526 20.42 2.63 13.19
C PHE A 526 21.70 2.26 13.97
N ARG A 527 22.39 3.26 14.54
CA ARG A 527 23.64 3.06 15.31
C ARG A 527 23.41 2.19 16.56
N LEU A 528 22.29 2.38 17.25
CA LEU A 528 21.90 1.60 18.42
C LEU A 528 21.35 0.23 18.00
N ALA A 529 20.52 0.22 16.95
CA ALA A 529 19.86 -0.97 16.43
C ALA A 529 20.83 -2.05 15.92
N LYS A 530 21.97 -1.65 15.36
CA LYS A 530 22.91 -2.55 14.68
C LYS A 530 23.28 -3.78 15.51
N ARG A 531 23.67 -3.59 16.77
CA ARG A 531 24.13 -4.71 17.62
C ARG A 531 22.96 -5.62 18.02
N GLY A 532 21.80 -5.06 18.36
CA GLY A 532 20.60 -5.83 18.67
C GLY A 532 20.09 -6.66 17.49
N LEU A 533 20.11 -6.07 16.29
CA LEU A 533 19.70 -6.73 15.06
C LEU A 533 20.67 -7.86 14.67
N MET A 534 21.99 -7.67 14.84
CA MET A 534 22.97 -8.72 14.58
C MET A 534 22.81 -9.93 15.52
N ILE A 535 22.50 -9.68 16.80
CA ILE A 535 22.23 -10.76 17.77
C ILE A 535 20.95 -11.50 17.37
N SER A 536 19.88 -10.76 17.05
CA SER A 536 18.60 -11.34 16.64
C SER A 536 18.73 -12.14 15.34
N LEU A 537 19.53 -11.65 14.38
CA LEU A 537 19.86 -12.36 13.14
C LEU A 537 20.65 -13.64 13.43
N GLY A 538 21.62 -13.59 14.35
CA GLY A 538 22.40 -14.77 14.75
C GLY A 538 21.51 -15.86 15.36
N ILE A 539 20.60 -15.48 16.28
CA ILE A 539 19.63 -16.39 16.88
C ILE A 539 18.69 -16.96 15.81
N PHE A 540 18.19 -16.10 14.92
CA PHE A 540 17.33 -16.50 13.83
C PHE A 540 18.00 -17.54 12.92
N ILE A 541 19.23 -17.28 12.47
CA ILE A 541 20.00 -18.22 11.64
C ILE A 541 20.27 -19.52 12.41
N ALA A 542 20.64 -19.45 13.69
CA ALA A 542 20.93 -20.63 14.50
C ALA A 542 19.72 -21.56 14.63
N ILE A 543 18.50 -21.02 14.67
CA ILE A 543 17.26 -21.80 14.80
C ILE A 543 16.69 -22.19 13.42
N ALA A 544 16.83 -21.34 12.40
CA ALA A 544 16.34 -21.60 11.05
C ALA A 544 17.21 -22.61 10.27
N LEU A 545 18.50 -22.75 10.62
CA LEU A 545 19.39 -23.68 9.93
C LEU A 545 18.99 -25.16 10.15
N PRO A 546 18.70 -25.64 11.39
CA PRO A 546 18.12 -26.96 11.60
C PRO A 546 16.81 -27.19 10.85
N LEU A 547 15.97 -26.15 10.72
CA LEU A 547 14.75 -26.22 9.94
C LEU A 547 15.03 -26.45 8.45
N GLY A 548 15.97 -25.73 7.86
CA GLY A 548 16.37 -25.95 6.46
C GLY A 548 16.87 -27.38 6.22
N LEU A 549 17.67 -27.93 7.16
CA LEU A 549 18.12 -29.31 7.09
C LEU A 549 16.96 -30.32 7.25
N SER A 550 16.03 -30.07 8.16
CA SER A 550 14.84 -30.91 8.36
C SER A 550 13.91 -30.88 7.16
N PHE A 551 13.75 -29.71 6.55
CA PHE A 551 12.92 -29.52 5.36
C PHE A 551 13.47 -30.32 4.18
N ASN A 552 14.79 -30.29 3.95
CA ASN A 552 15.41 -31.09 2.89
C ASN A 552 15.16 -32.60 3.11
N LYS A 553 15.34 -33.09 4.34
CA LYS A 553 15.04 -34.50 4.67
C LYS A 553 13.57 -34.86 4.37
N MET A 554 12.64 -33.98 4.74
CA MET A 554 11.22 -34.18 4.47
C MET A 554 10.92 -34.15 2.95
N VAL A 555 11.60 -33.31 2.18
CA VAL A 555 11.47 -33.27 0.72
C VAL A 555 11.98 -34.57 0.11
N ASP A 556 13.12 -35.08 0.58
CA ASP A 556 13.68 -36.37 0.15
C ASP A 556 12.72 -37.53 0.47
N GLU A 557 12.17 -37.57 1.70
CA GLU A 557 11.15 -38.55 2.11
C GLU A 557 9.91 -38.51 1.21
N ASN A 558 9.36 -37.31 0.97
CA ASN A 558 8.17 -37.15 0.13
C ASN A 558 8.46 -37.48 -1.34
N SER A 559 9.67 -37.23 -1.83
CA SER A 559 10.07 -37.61 -3.20
C SER A 559 10.03 -39.12 -3.37
N ILE A 560 10.60 -39.88 -2.41
CA ILE A 560 10.57 -41.34 -2.41
C ILE A 560 9.13 -41.86 -2.37
N ILE A 561 8.27 -41.27 -1.53
CA ILE A 561 6.86 -41.66 -1.45
C ILE A 561 6.15 -41.40 -2.79
N GLN A 562 6.37 -40.24 -3.43
CA GLN A 562 5.73 -39.92 -4.71
C GLN A 562 6.25 -40.77 -5.88
N GLU A 563 7.52 -41.16 -5.85
CA GLU A 563 8.15 -41.99 -6.89
C GLU A 563 7.68 -43.45 -6.81
N LEU A 564 7.42 -43.95 -5.60
CA LEU A 564 7.00 -45.33 -5.36
C LEU A 564 5.48 -45.51 -5.27
N ALA A 565 4.74 -44.54 -4.75
CA ALA A 565 3.29 -44.69 -4.53
C ALA A 565 2.51 -44.69 -5.86
N GLY A 566 1.73 -45.74 -6.09
CA GLY A 566 0.96 -45.93 -7.32
C GLY A 566 1.81 -46.49 -8.48
N LYS A 567 3.05 -46.91 -8.23
CA LYS A 567 3.90 -47.55 -9.23
C LYS A 567 3.58 -49.04 -9.35
N GLU A 568 3.51 -49.54 -10.58
CA GLU A 568 3.47 -50.98 -10.86
C GLU A 568 4.89 -51.55 -10.76
N ILE A 569 5.03 -52.60 -9.96
CA ILE A 569 6.27 -53.33 -9.70
C ILE A 569 5.98 -54.81 -10.00
N PRO A 570 6.99 -55.68 -10.21
CA PRO A 570 6.77 -57.12 -10.30
C PRO A 570 5.77 -57.60 -9.24
N HIS A 571 4.78 -58.35 -9.71
CA HIS A 571 3.76 -58.99 -8.88
C HIS A 571 2.73 -58.09 -8.18
N GLY A 572 2.68 -56.77 -8.45
CA GLY A 572 1.59 -55.95 -7.93
C GLY A 572 1.74 -54.43 -8.06
N LEU A 573 0.77 -53.71 -7.49
CA LEU A 573 0.78 -52.25 -7.41
C LEU A 573 1.19 -51.81 -6.00
N LEU A 574 2.17 -50.92 -5.89
CA LEU A 574 2.46 -50.25 -4.61
C LEU A 574 1.37 -49.22 -4.32
N ARG A 575 0.65 -49.36 -3.21
CA ARG A 575 -0.45 -48.44 -2.87
C ARG A 575 -0.11 -47.49 -1.75
N GLU A 576 0.38 -48.02 -0.63
CA GLU A 576 0.79 -47.21 0.51
C GLU A 576 2.29 -47.37 0.69
N VAL A 577 3.04 -46.28 0.59
CA VAL A 577 4.48 -46.23 0.83
C VAL A 577 4.72 -45.30 2.00
N LYS A 578 5.35 -45.80 3.05
CA LYS A 578 5.76 -45.04 4.23
C LYS A 578 7.26 -45.19 4.43
N VAL A 579 7.96 -44.08 4.60
CA VAL A 579 9.35 -44.10 5.02
C VAL A 579 9.40 -44.22 6.53
N VAL A 580 9.96 -45.33 7.03
CA VAL A 580 10.07 -45.62 8.48
C VAL A 580 11.36 -45.01 9.04
N GLN A 581 12.46 -45.09 8.28
CA GLN A 581 13.76 -44.59 8.68
C GLN A 581 14.57 -44.21 7.43
N MET A 582 15.37 -43.15 7.48
CA MET A 582 16.20 -42.70 6.34
C MET A 582 17.64 -43.24 6.36
N ASN A 583 18.13 -43.77 7.48
CA ASN A 583 19.49 -44.30 7.57
C ASN A 583 19.61 -45.43 8.62
N PRO A 584 19.71 -46.71 8.21
CA PRO A 584 19.51 -47.20 6.83
C PRO A 584 18.08 -46.92 6.33
N LEU A 585 17.88 -46.82 5.02
CA LEU A 585 16.56 -46.54 4.44
C LEU A 585 15.63 -47.74 4.68
N ARG A 586 14.64 -47.58 5.56
CA ARG A 586 13.61 -48.57 5.85
C ARG A 586 12.27 -48.09 5.31
N LEU A 587 11.66 -48.88 4.44
CA LEU A 587 10.37 -48.60 3.82
C LEU A 587 9.33 -49.59 4.34
N SER A 588 8.14 -49.09 4.68
CA SER A 588 6.95 -49.90 4.93
C SER A 588 6.01 -49.71 3.75
N VAL A 589 5.73 -50.80 3.02
CA VAL A 589 4.99 -50.74 1.76
C VAL A 589 3.82 -51.71 1.75
N THR A 590 2.66 -51.25 1.29
CA THR A 590 1.51 -52.11 1.00
C THR A 590 1.46 -52.43 -0.48
N LEU A 591 1.67 -53.70 -0.82
CA LEU A 591 1.59 -54.22 -2.18
C LEU A 591 0.22 -54.86 -2.41
N LEU A 592 -0.47 -54.43 -3.46
CA LEU A 592 -1.67 -55.10 -3.96
C LEU A 592 -1.31 -56.09 -5.06
N SER A 593 -1.45 -57.38 -4.76
CA SER A 593 -1.20 -58.48 -5.70
C SER A 593 -2.48 -59.24 -6.04
N ASP A 594 -2.53 -59.83 -7.23
CA ASP A 594 -3.56 -60.77 -7.66
C ASP A 594 -3.18 -62.24 -7.42
N LYS A 595 -1.98 -62.50 -6.86
CA LYS A 595 -1.42 -63.84 -6.62
C LYS A 595 -0.81 -63.94 -5.23
N VAL A 596 -0.63 -65.18 -4.78
CA VAL A 596 0.13 -65.49 -3.57
C VAL A 596 1.61 -65.39 -3.90
N LEU A 597 2.37 -64.59 -3.15
CA LEU A 597 3.80 -64.38 -3.35
C LEU A 597 4.64 -65.42 -2.61
N THR A 598 5.78 -65.74 -3.20
CA THR A 598 6.83 -66.62 -2.67
C THR A 598 8.05 -65.81 -2.22
N GLU A 599 9.00 -66.47 -1.54
CA GLU A 599 10.21 -65.82 -1.01
C GLU A 599 11.06 -65.16 -2.12
N ASN A 600 11.14 -65.78 -3.30
CA ASN A 600 11.85 -65.22 -4.45
C ASN A 600 11.16 -63.97 -5.02
N ASP A 601 9.83 -63.91 -4.99
CA ASP A 601 9.08 -62.75 -5.48
C ASP A 601 9.35 -61.51 -4.61
N PHE A 602 9.57 -61.71 -3.30
CA PHE A 602 9.93 -60.64 -2.37
C PHE A 602 11.32 -60.07 -2.62
N GLU A 603 12.31 -60.90 -2.98
CA GLU A 603 13.64 -60.42 -3.36
C GLU A 603 13.59 -59.62 -4.67
N GLU A 604 12.81 -60.08 -5.66
CA GLU A 604 12.62 -59.37 -6.93
C GLU A 604 11.97 -57.99 -6.73
N ILE A 605 10.91 -57.92 -5.92
CA ILE A 605 10.27 -56.65 -5.54
C ILE A 605 11.26 -55.72 -4.83
N LYS A 606 12.06 -56.26 -3.89
CA LYS A 606 13.07 -55.47 -3.19
C LYS A 606 14.10 -54.90 -4.15
N SER A 607 14.65 -55.72 -5.05
CA SER A 607 15.64 -55.29 -6.03
C SER A 607 15.10 -54.24 -7.01
N GLU A 608 13.85 -54.39 -7.47
CA GLU A 608 13.20 -53.38 -8.32
C GLU A 608 13.06 -52.04 -7.59
N ILE A 609 12.64 -52.06 -6.32
CA ILE A 609 12.56 -50.84 -5.51
C ILE A 609 13.97 -50.25 -5.36
N GLU A 610 14.99 -51.03 -5.00
CA GLU A 610 16.38 -50.55 -4.86
C GLU A 610 16.94 -49.93 -6.15
N GLU A 611 16.59 -50.47 -7.32
CA GLU A 611 16.99 -49.93 -8.63
C GLU A 611 16.31 -48.58 -8.89
N GLU A 612 15.04 -48.43 -8.51
CA GLU A 612 14.30 -47.20 -8.72
C GLU A 612 14.83 -46.05 -7.86
N ILE A 613 14.99 -46.27 -6.55
CA ILE A 613 15.50 -45.25 -5.61
C ILE A 613 17.02 -45.17 -5.57
N LYS A 614 17.74 -46.05 -6.29
CA LYS A 614 19.21 -46.07 -6.46
C LYS A 614 19.99 -46.16 -5.13
N GLN A 615 19.43 -46.84 -4.15
CA GLN A 615 20.07 -47.05 -2.84
C GLN A 615 19.54 -48.33 -2.17
N PRO A 616 20.34 -48.99 -1.32
CA PRO A 616 19.92 -50.21 -0.64
C PRO A 616 18.83 -49.91 0.40
N ILE A 617 17.90 -50.85 0.59
CA ILE A 617 16.79 -50.70 1.54
C ILE A 617 16.59 -51.88 2.47
N GLU A 618 15.97 -51.59 3.61
CA GLU A 618 15.22 -52.54 4.42
C GLU A 618 13.73 -52.38 4.11
N LEU A 619 13.04 -53.49 3.88
CA LEU A 619 11.65 -53.47 3.41
C LEU A 619 10.75 -54.24 4.37
N GLU A 620 9.75 -53.55 4.91
CA GLU A 620 8.61 -54.14 5.59
C GLU A 620 7.42 -54.15 4.63
N MET A 621 6.92 -55.34 4.27
CA MET A 621 5.81 -55.46 3.31
C MET A 621 4.52 -55.91 3.98
N THR A 622 3.43 -55.25 3.61
CA THR A 622 2.06 -55.70 3.87
C THR A 622 1.42 -56.11 2.54
N LEU A 623 0.87 -57.32 2.51
CA LEU A 623 0.26 -57.89 1.31
C LEU A 623 -1.26 -57.68 1.32
N GLY A 624 -1.77 -56.96 0.32
CA GLY A 624 -3.19 -56.90 0.01
C GLY A 624 -3.49 -57.81 -1.18
N ILE A 625 -4.40 -58.78 -1.01
CA ILE A 625 -4.85 -59.62 -2.13
C ILE A 625 -6.09 -58.99 -2.75
N SER A 626 -6.01 -58.63 -4.03
CA SER A 626 -7.18 -58.15 -4.77
C SER A 626 -7.99 -59.32 -5.31
N MET A 627 -9.23 -59.49 -4.82
CA MET A 627 -10.17 -60.48 -5.36
C MET A 627 -11.18 -59.80 -6.29
N GLY A 628 -10.99 -59.93 -7.62
CA GLY A 628 -11.94 -59.51 -8.66
C GLY A 628 -11.47 -58.37 -9.58
N GLU A 629 -12.00 -58.34 -10.83
CA GLU A 629 -11.59 -57.41 -11.91
C GLU A 629 -11.76 -55.91 -11.60
N SER A 630 -12.51 -55.54 -10.57
CA SER A 630 -12.84 -54.14 -10.26
C SER A 630 -11.71 -53.34 -9.60
N ALA A 631 -10.61 -53.97 -9.18
CA ALA A 631 -9.52 -53.26 -8.50
C ALA A 631 -8.51 -52.58 -9.44
N ARG A 632 -8.53 -52.89 -10.75
CA ARG A 632 -7.63 -52.26 -11.74
C ARG A 632 -8.06 -50.85 -12.17
N LYS A 633 -9.27 -50.40 -11.82
CA LYS A 633 -9.79 -49.07 -12.18
C LYS A 633 -10.10 -48.24 -10.95
N VAL A 634 -9.06 -47.85 -10.21
CA VAL A 634 -9.09 -46.56 -9.51
C VAL A 634 -7.97 -45.73 -10.11
N LYS A 635 -8.29 -45.13 -11.25
CA LYS A 635 -7.48 -44.11 -11.91
C LYS A 635 -7.17 -42.98 -10.92
N GLN A 636 -6.01 -42.37 -11.12
CA GLN A 636 -5.53 -41.07 -10.59
C GLN A 636 -6.48 -39.86 -10.82
N GLU A 637 -7.80 -40.02 -10.85
CA GLU A 637 -8.75 -38.92 -11.02
C GLU A 637 -9.14 -38.26 -9.68
N GLY A 638 -8.71 -38.81 -8.53
CA GLY A 638 -9.03 -38.24 -7.20
C GLY A 638 -8.12 -37.12 -6.69
N PHE A 639 -6.91 -36.94 -7.24
CA PHE A 639 -5.92 -36.02 -6.64
C PHE A 639 -5.79 -34.66 -7.37
N LYS A 640 -6.15 -34.58 -8.65
CA LYS A 640 -6.14 -33.30 -9.40
C LYS A 640 -7.47 -32.56 -9.36
N ASP A 641 -8.61 -33.26 -9.32
CA ASP A 641 -9.93 -32.63 -9.33
C ASP A 641 -10.43 -32.21 -7.94
N GLY A 642 -9.84 -32.73 -6.86
CA GLY A 642 -10.18 -32.37 -5.48
C GLY A 642 -9.73 -30.97 -5.07
N ILE A 643 -8.62 -30.46 -5.64
CA ILE A 643 -8.05 -29.16 -5.25
C ILE A 643 -8.83 -27.99 -5.86
N TRP A 644 -9.40 -28.16 -7.07
CA TRP A 644 -10.17 -27.10 -7.72
C TRP A 644 -11.64 -27.03 -7.26
N LYS A 645 -12.24 -28.16 -6.84
CA LYS A 645 -13.62 -28.17 -6.34
C LYS A 645 -13.77 -27.69 -4.89
N SER A 646 -12.71 -27.71 -4.08
CA SER A 646 -12.79 -27.18 -2.69
C SER A 646 -12.53 -25.67 -2.59
N ILE A 647 -12.10 -25.02 -3.69
CA ILE A 647 -11.81 -23.57 -3.70
C ILE A 647 -13.00 -22.76 -4.25
N PHE A 648 -13.95 -23.41 -4.95
CA PHE A 648 -15.08 -22.73 -5.61
C PHE A 648 -16.47 -23.32 -5.30
N ASN A 649 -16.63 -24.07 -4.20
CA ASN A 649 -17.94 -24.45 -3.66
C ASN A 649 -18.02 -24.17 -2.17
#